data_AF-A0A9W7GDU0-F1
#
_entry.id   AF-A0A9W7GDU0-F1
#
_cell.length_a   1.000
_cell.length_b   1.000
_cell.length_c   1.000
_cell.angle_alpha   90.00
_cell.angle_beta   90.00
_cell.angle_gamma   90.00
#
_symmetry.space_group_name_H-M   'P 1'
#
loop_
_entity.id
_entity.type
_entity.pdbx_description
1 polymer ?
#
loop_
_entity_poly.entity_id
_entity_poly.type
_entity_poly.pdbx_seq_one_letter_code
_entity_poly.pdbx_strand_id
1 'polypeptide(L)'
;MDPPPQHADNGDYPIYVDNPLLSFYFQFCLIAICMGLVYYLSLSLPLSLVTLYFLLRYIRYRRRIWLQKSTDSDVTSANRTFREFRRQVMWRIREGVNNRRVNRAEKRFNKKRTRRAISMSEDSIDIPNLCNIPYSHGGFFGAAPFMLSIDRWLQILLQLMPDVYCEVARRVFSRSHYLIHWAENNPVCCAFGTIKSLDLEPPESSEDLFVTQPDPTLSAVASPEVASPEEVETFPLLGNTSSPPSSPPHLPVYSSPSSPSSPSSPSSSSSSSSPRSSPSASNPDIIIEWDVFLSPNHVRLVGDHPTTQNLSLLFETMMIAHGSTPQLVIEQAGVFSAANFNRVKRSKKSLGGGMTAVSWIQLYARALSLGVSTSQPPSTSLPMPPPNYFNDLEEDELTLESALAGIQKITKQPLKLFLDLKSRYVPKRIWADLVLHMREKNIAVTGVGSFVISELRGIATLVGTGVEEVFFFHTCGDLQRALHKGWIKKDDTIFFNGGSMLWEFPNTPRKIKSAVTSSFRQLWANGGSEEIKTNYKLRPYALCTPPSAPPPSNPPLQSTLQHYVSHYSLNVGVYVQEFAIDEVAASILITHVNNNSHVFNRGMAWGGISGKTISGVQPSSLGNTDGLWAQRLLGRSWDGNRRPGEETCSPLHSNKKR
;
A
#
# COMPACT_ATOMS: atom_id res chain seq x y z
N MET A 1 17.57 -26.06 -62.38
CA MET A 1 17.53 -25.23 -61.14
C MET A 1 16.67 -26.01 -60.18
N ASP A 2 17.30 -26.95 -59.50
CA ASP A 2 16.66 -27.95 -58.66
C ASP A 2 16.51 -27.42 -57.23
N PRO A 3 15.45 -27.82 -56.51
CA PRO A 3 15.23 -27.39 -55.13
C PRO A 3 16.20 -28.10 -54.16
N PRO A 4 16.55 -27.47 -53.02
CA PRO A 4 17.47 -28.03 -52.05
C PRO A 4 16.84 -29.16 -51.21
N PRO A 5 17.66 -30.00 -50.56
CA PRO A 5 17.23 -31.26 -49.95
C PRO A 5 16.49 -31.05 -48.63
N GLN A 6 15.50 -31.90 -48.37
CA GLN A 6 14.80 -32.02 -47.10
C GLN A 6 15.74 -32.63 -46.05
N HIS A 7 16.07 -31.85 -45.01
CA HIS A 7 16.78 -32.32 -43.83
C HIS A 7 15.80 -32.87 -42.78
N ALA A 8 15.98 -34.18 -42.51
CA ALA A 8 15.93 -34.92 -41.24
C ALA A 8 14.98 -34.47 -40.11
N ASP A 9 14.11 -35.42 -39.78
CA ASP A 9 13.48 -35.74 -38.48
C ASP A 9 13.92 -34.92 -37.26
N ASN A 10 12.93 -34.23 -36.68
CA ASN A 10 12.96 -33.81 -35.28
C ASN A 10 12.78 -35.05 -34.40
N GLY A 11 13.86 -35.48 -33.76
CA GLY A 11 13.80 -36.45 -32.67
C GLY A 11 13.01 -35.90 -31.49
N ASP A 12 11.85 -36.49 -31.25
CA ASP A 12 11.15 -36.44 -29.96
C ASP A 12 12.08 -36.97 -28.86
N TYR A 13 12.42 -36.13 -27.89
CA TYR A 13 13.02 -36.58 -26.63
C TYR A 13 11.89 -36.84 -25.62
N PRO A 14 11.53 -38.10 -25.32
CA PRO A 14 10.68 -38.40 -24.18
C PRO A 14 11.55 -38.28 -22.91
N ILE A 15 11.61 -37.09 -22.32
CA ILE A 15 12.08 -36.96 -20.93
C ILE A 15 10.87 -37.23 -20.02
N TYR A 16 10.51 -38.50 -19.90
CA TYR A 16 9.92 -39.06 -18.70
C TYR A 16 10.60 -40.41 -18.51
N VAL A 17 11.69 -40.40 -17.73
CA VAL A 17 12.18 -41.62 -17.11
C VAL A 17 11.11 -41.98 -16.08
N ASP A 18 10.17 -42.82 -16.48
CA ASP A 18 9.37 -43.63 -15.56
C ASP A 18 10.36 -44.43 -14.73
N ASN A 19 10.82 -43.83 -13.62
CA ASN A 19 11.63 -44.53 -12.65
C ASN A 19 10.65 -45.21 -11.70
N PRO A 20 10.37 -46.53 -11.87
CA PRO A 20 9.41 -47.25 -11.04
C PRO A 20 9.80 -47.19 -9.56
N LEU A 21 11.09 -46.99 -9.23
CA LEU A 21 11.54 -46.80 -7.85
C LEU A 21 11.07 -45.48 -7.27
N LEU A 22 11.02 -44.39 -8.05
CA LEU A 22 10.55 -43.08 -7.56
C LEU A 22 9.03 -43.08 -7.34
N SER A 23 8.28 -43.72 -8.24
CA SER A 23 6.84 -43.94 -8.09
C SER A 23 6.52 -44.81 -6.86
N PHE A 24 7.27 -45.90 -6.67
CA PHE A 24 7.15 -46.77 -5.51
C PHE A 24 7.49 -46.03 -4.20
N TYR A 25 8.55 -45.22 -4.19
CA TYR A 25 8.92 -44.42 -3.03
C TYR A 25 7.84 -43.40 -2.67
N PHE A 26 7.23 -42.75 -3.66
CA PHE A 26 6.14 -41.79 -3.44
C PHE A 26 4.89 -42.48 -2.87
N GLN A 27 4.52 -43.65 -3.41
CA GLN A 27 3.41 -44.46 -2.89
C GLN A 27 3.68 -44.94 -1.45
N PHE A 28 4.91 -45.38 -1.15
CA PHE A 28 5.30 -45.79 0.18
C PHE A 28 5.26 -44.63 1.19
N CYS A 29 5.76 -43.45 0.82
CA CYS A 29 5.66 -42.25 1.65
C CYS A 29 4.20 -41.85 1.91
N LEU A 30 3.34 -41.92 0.89
CA LEU A 30 1.92 -41.62 1.04
C LEU A 30 1.23 -42.59 2.00
N ILE A 31 1.49 -43.90 1.87
CA ILE A 31 0.98 -44.93 2.77
C ILE A 31 1.48 -44.71 4.20
N ALA A 32 2.77 -44.42 4.39
CA ALA A 32 3.34 -44.13 5.71
C ALA A 32 2.72 -42.87 6.36
N ILE A 33 2.47 -41.81 5.58
CA ILE A 33 1.77 -40.61 6.06
C ILE A 33 0.32 -40.94 6.44
N CYS A 34 -0.40 -41.70 5.62
CA CYS A 34 -1.76 -42.14 5.92
C CYS A 34 -1.81 -43.00 7.18
N MET A 35 -0.91 -43.97 7.34
CA MET A 35 -0.82 -44.81 8.53
C MET A 35 -0.44 -44.00 9.77
N GLY A 36 0.48 -43.05 9.64
CA GLY A 36 0.83 -42.11 10.72
C GLY A 36 -0.34 -41.21 11.13
N LEU A 37 -1.14 -40.74 10.16
CA LEU A 37 -2.36 -39.97 10.40
C LEU A 37 -3.44 -40.83 11.08
N VAL A 38 -3.64 -42.06 10.63
CA VAL A 38 -4.59 -43.01 11.25
C VAL A 38 -4.16 -43.32 12.68
N TYR A 39 -2.88 -43.60 12.92
CA TYR A 39 -2.33 -43.87 14.25
C TYR A 39 -2.44 -42.66 15.18
N TYR A 40 -2.09 -41.47 14.68
CA TYR A 40 -2.23 -40.21 15.42
C TYR A 40 -3.70 -39.92 15.77
N LEU A 41 -4.63 -40.11 14.83
CA LEU A 41 -6.06 -39.95 15.08
C LEU A 41 -6.59 -41.03 16.03
N SER A 42 -6.10 -42.26 15.97
CA SER A 42 -6.54 -43.34 16.87
C SER A 42 -6.03 -43.20 18.31
N LEU A 43 -4.94 -42.50 18.56
CA LEU A 43 -4.38 -42.32 19.92
C LEU A 43 -4.63 -40.93 20.51
N SER A 44 -4.50 -39.87 19.72
CA SER A 44 -4.65 -38.50 20.22
C SER A 44 -6.13 -38.11 20.39
N LEU A 45 -7.01 -38.62 19.52
CA LEU A 45 -8.43 -38.27 19.54
C LEU A 45 -9.14 -38.86 20.76
N PRO A 46 -8.96 -40.16 21.13
CA PRO A 46 -9.59 -40.70 22.33
C PRO A 46 -9.08 -40.03 23.60
N LEU A 47 -7.79 -39.74 23.72
CA LEU A 47 -7.24 -39.06 24.90
C LEU A 47 -7.81 -37.65 25.05
N SER A 48 -7.87 -36.90 23.93
CA SER A 48 -8.47 -35.56 23.90
C SER A 48 -9.97 -35.58 24.19
N LEU A 49 -10.69 -36.59 23.70
CA LEU A 49 -12.12 -36.80 23.96
C LEU A 49 -12.38 -37.20 25.42
N VAL A 50 -11.52 -38.01 26.03
CA VAL A 50 -11.58 -38.37 27.46
C VAL A 50 -11.33 -37.13 28.31
N THR A 51 -10.30 -36.34 28.02
CA THR A 51 -10.06 -35.07 28.73
C THR A 51 -11.23 -34.09 28.58
N LEU A 52 -11.76 -33.93 27.36
CA LEU A 52 -12.94 -33.10 27.10
C LEU A 52 -14.18 -33.62 27.83
N TYR A 53 -14.39 -34.94 27.86
CA TYR A 53 -15.48 -35.58 28.58
C TYR A 53 -15.40 -35.30 30.09
N PHE A 54 -14.23 -35.48 30.70
CA PHE A 54 -14.03 -35.18 32.13
C PHE A 54 -14.19 -33.69 32.42
N LEU A 55 -13.71 -32.81 31.55
CA LEU A 55 -13.90 -31.36 31.69
C LEU A 55 -15.38 -30.96 31.60
N LEU A 56 -16.11 -31.50 30.61
CA LEU A 56 -17.55 -31.25 30.47
C LEU A 56 -18.36 -31.84 31.63
N ARG A 57 -17.96 -33.01 32.14
CA ARG A 57 -18.56 -33.64 33.33
C ARG A 57 -18.31 -32.79 34.59
N TYR A 58 -17.10 -32.28 34.76
CA TYR A 58 -16.75 -31.36 35.85
C TYR A 58 -17.55 -30.04 35.77
N ILE A 59 -17.66 -29.45 34.59
CA ILE A 59 -18.48 -28.25 34.36
C ILE A 59 -19.95 -28.51 34.68
N ARG A 60 -20.51 -29.65 34.23
CA ARG A 60 -21.90 -30.04 34.54
C ARG A 60 -22.10 -30.30 36.03
N TYR A 61 -21.16 -30.96 36.69
CA TYR A 61 -21.19 -31.23 38.13
C TYR A 61 -21.18 -29.93 38.94
N ARG A 62 -20.25 -29.02 38.64
CA ARG A 62 -20.20 -27.68 39.24
C ARG A 62 -21.48 -26.89 39.01
N ARG A 63 -22.03 -26.93 37.78
CA ARG A 63 -23.31 -26.28 37.45
C ARG A 63 -24.46 -26.85 38.28
N ARG A 64 -24.54 -28.16 38.48
CA ARG A 64 -25.58 -28.79 39.32
C ARG A 64 -25.48 -28.41 40.79
N ILE A 65 -24.27 -28.50 41.38
CA ILE A 65 -24.04 -28.10 42.78
C ILE A 65 -24.44 -26.65 43.00
N TRP A 66 -24.15 -25.81 42.02
CA TRP A 66 -24.41 -24.39 42.12
C TRP A 66 -25.88 -24.03 41.86
N LEU A 67 -26.58 -24.72 40.94
CA LEU A 67 -28.03 -24.60 40.77
C LEU A 67 -28.82 -25.10 41.97
N GLN A 68 -28.34 -26.14 42.67
CA GLN A 68 -28.97 -26.63 43.91
C GLN A 68 -28.88 -25.65 45.09
N LYS A 69 -28.00 -24.66 45.03
CA LYS A 69 -27.81 -23.66 46.09
C LYS A 69 -28.51 -22.32 45.82
N SER A 70 -29.12 -22.14 44.66
CA SER A 70 -29.71 -20.86 44.24
C SER A 70 -31.23 -20.99 44.26
N THR A 71 -31.92 -20.24 45.12
CA THR A 71 -33.38 -20.11 45.11
C THR A 71 -33.84 -19.37 43.84
N ASP A 72 -35.10 -19.51 43.43
CA ASP A 72 -35.58 -19.07 42.10
C ASP A 72 -35.39 -17.58 41.78
N SER A 73 -35.26 -16.70 42.77
CA SER A 73 -34.94 -15.27 42.56
C SER A 73 -33.46 -15.01 42.22
N ASP A 74 -32.61 -16.03 42.31
CA ASP A 74 -31.15 -15.92 42.33
C ASP A 74 -30.50 -16.57 41.08
N VAL A 75 -31.28 -17.30 40.27
CA VAL A 75 -30.82 -18.00 39.04
C VAL A 75 -30.30 -17.03 37.97
N THR A 76 -30.86 -15.83 37.86
CA THR A 76 -30.40 -14.78 36.93
C THR A 76 -29.09 -14.14 37.39
N SER A 77 -28.97 -13.86 38.69
CA SER A 77 -27.73 -13.38 39.33
C SER A 77 -26.62 -14.41 39.18
N ALA A 78 -26.93 -15.66 39.50
CA ALA A 78 -26.07 -16.80 39.32
C ALA A 78 -25.60 -16.87 37.86
N ASN A 79 -26.49 -16.92 36.87
CA ASN A 79 -26.10 -17.01 35.46
C ASN A 79 -25.19 -15.85 35.01
N ARG A 80 -25.36 -14.64 35.57
CA ARG A 80 -24.45 -13.52 35.38
C ARG A 80 -23.06 -13.81 35.95
N THR A 81 -22.99 -14.26 37.20
CA THR A 81 -21.74 -14.65 37.88
C THR A 81 -21.01 -15.78 37.15
N PHE A 82 -21.72 -16.79 36.64
CA PHE A 82 -21.10 -17.87 35.86
C PHE A 82 -20.59 -17.37 34.49
N ARG A 83 -21.29 -16.44 33.83
CA ARG A 83 -20.80 -15.79 32.60
C ARG A 83 -19.53 -14.98 32.88
N GLU A 84 -19.48 -14.23 33.97
CA GLU A 84 -18.27 -13.48 34.36
C GLU A 84 -17.13 -14.41 34.72
N PHE A 85 -17.36 -15.46 35.52
CA PHE A 85 -16.34 -16.46 35.83
C PHE A 85 -15.78 -17.12 34.55
N ARG A 86 -16.65 -17.50 33.61
CA ARG A 86 -16.22 -18.06 32.32
C ARG A 86 -15.41 -17.05 31.50
N ARG A 87 -15.80 -15.76 31.50
CA ARG A 87 -15.02 -14.70 30.84
C ARG A 87 -13.64 -14.57 31.49
N GLN A 88 -13.56 -14.50 32.81
CA GLN A 88 -12.31 -14.42 33.55
C GLN A 88 -11.39 -15.62 33.30
N VAL A 89 -11.91 -16.85 33.31
CA VAL A 89 -11.12 -18.06 33.03
C VAL A 89 -10.61 -18.07 31.58
N MET A 90 -11.48 -17.79 30.61
CA MET A 90 -11.08 -17.72 29.20
C MET A 90 -10.08 -16.59 28.95
N TRP A 91 -10.20 -15.49 29.67
CA TRP A 91 -9.27 -14.37 29.66
C TRP A 91 -7.90 -14.79 30.19
N ARG A 92 -7.80 -15.40 31.38
CA ARG A 92 -6.51 -15.89 31.94
C ARG A 92 -5.83 -16.92 31.03
N ILE A 93 -6.60 -17.81 30.40
CA ILE A 93 -6.06 -18.77 29.43
C ILE A 93 -5.52 -18.02 28.20
N ARG A 94 -6.28 -17.06 27.67
CA ARG A 94 -5.88 -16.24 26.52
C ARG A 94 -4.63 -15.42 26.84
N GLU A 95 -4.58 -14.80 28.01
CA GLU A 95 -3.44 -14.05 28.53
C GLU A 95 -2.20 -14.95 28.66
N GLY A 96 -2.31 -16.11 29.30
CA GLY A 96 -1.19 -17.06 29.41
C GLY A 96 -0.70 -17.62 28.06
N VAL A 97 -1.57 -17.71 27.05
CA VAL A 97 -1.18 -18.05 25.67
C VAL A 97 -0.51 -16.87 24.98
N ASN A 98 -1.06 -15.65 25.16
CA ASN A 98 -0.52 -14.43 24.57
C ASN A 98 0.87 -14.10 25.13
N ASN A 99 1.07 -14.17 26.45
CA ASN A 99 2.38 -13.95 27.08
C ASN A 99 3.42 -14.93 26.53
N ARG A 100 3.07 -16.21 26.35
CA ARG A 100 3.96 -17.19 25.72
C ARG A 100 4.27 -16.87 24.26
N ARG A 101 3.31 -16.34 23.50
CA ARG A 101 3.52 -15.91 22.11
C ARG A 101 4.40 -14.68 22.04
N VAL A 102 4.16 -13.68 22.90
CA VAL A 102 4.94 -12.46 23.02
C VAL A 102 6.37 -12.79 23.43
N ASN A 103 6.60 -13.58 24.48
CA ASN A 103 7.95 -13.95 24.91
C ASN A 103 8.72 -14.70 23.80
N ARG A 104 8.03 -15.52 23.00
CA ARG A 104 8.64 -16.16 21.82
C ARG A 104 8.95 -15.16 20.70
N ALA A 105 8.06 -14.20 20.48
CA ALA A 105 8.22 -13.14 19.49
C ALA A 105 9.41 -12.23 19.87
N GLU A 106 9.47 -11.80 21.12
CA GLU A 106 10.56 -11.01 21.69
C GLU A 106 11.90 -11.74 21.61
N LYS A 107 11.96 -13.02 22.01
CA LYS A 107 13.17 -13.84 21.79
C LYS A 107 13.62 -13.89 20.33
N ARG A 108 12.67 -13.89 19.37
CA ARG A 108 12.97 -13.89 17.92
C ARG A 108 13.48 -12.53 17.45
N PHE A 109 12.87 -11.44 17.91
CA PHE A 109 13.34 -10.09 17.66
C PHE A 109 14.73 -9.90 18.27
N ASN A 110 14.91 -10.10 19.58
CA ASN A 110 16.19 -9.90 20.27
C ASN A 110 17.33 -10.74 19.68
N LYS A 111 17.13 -12.05 19.48
CA LYS A 111 18.17 -12.94 18.92
C LYS A 111 18.70 -12.47 17.56
N LYS A 112 17.85 -11.83 16.76
CA LYS A 112 18.16 -11.48 15.37
C LYS A 112 18.40 -9.98 15.18
N ARG A 113 17.93 -9.14 16.09
CA ARG A 113 18.23 -7.72 16.16
C ARG A 113 19.72 -7.51 16.34
N THR A 114 20.38 -8.31 17.19
CA THR A 114 21.84 -8.36 17.32
C THR A 114 22.56 -8.68 16.00
N ARG A 115 21.87 -9.26 15.01
CA ARG A 115 22.45 -9.62 13.70
C ARG A 115 22.07 -8.66 12.55
N ARG A 116 21.02 -7.83 12.70
CA ARG A 116 20.44 -7.07 11.57
C ARG A 116 20.00 -5.64 11.87
N ALA A 117 19.96 -5.20 13.13
CA ALA A 117 19.69 -3.78 13.42
C ALA A 117 20.74 -2.85 12.78
N ILE A 118 21.96 -3.36 12.62
CA ILE A 118 23.05 -2.70 11.88
C ILE A 118 22.72 -2.60 10.38
N SER A 119 22.08 -3.62 9.80
CA SER A 119 21.75 -3.68 8.36
C SER A 119 20.62 -2.75 7.95
N MET A 120 19.54 -2.60 8.73
CA MET A 120 18.36 -1.84 8.23
C MET A 120 18.57 -0.32 8.14
N SER A 121 19.43 0.26 8.98
CA SER A 121 19.86 1.66 8.82
C SER A 121 20.81 1.82 7.63
N GLU A 122 21.70 0.85 7.41
CA GLU A 122 22.58 0.77 6.23
C GLU A 122 21.79 0.52 4.93
N ASP A 123 20.64 -0.13 5.03
CA ASP A 123 19.74 -0.43 3.91
C ASP A 123 18.80 0.75 3.59
N SER A 124 18.83 1.86 4.33
CA SER A 124 18.06 3.04 3.91
C SER A 124 18.67 3.66 2.66
N ILE A 125 17.86 3.82 1.62
CA ILE A 125 18.25 4.45 0.36
C ILE A 125 17.50 5.76 0.22
N ASP A 126 18.24 6.81 -0.09
CA ASP A 126 17.66 8.09 -0.46
C ASP A 126 17.03 8.00 -1.85
N ILE A 127 15.78 8.41 -1.92
CA ILE A 127 15.05 8.63 -3.17
C ILE A 127 14.75 10.12 -3.29
N PRO A 128 14.43 10.64 -4.48
CA PRO A 128 14.03 12.02 -4.61
C PRO A 128 12.83 12.35 -3.70
N ASN A 129 12.82 13.55 -3.13
CA ASN A 129 11.69 14.02 -2.35
C ASN A 129 10.47 14.22 -3.26
N LEU A 130 9.30 13.80 -2.81
CA LEU A 130 8.05 14.08 -3.50
C LEU A 130 7.63 15.53 -3.27
N CYS A 131 7.37 16.27 -4.35
CA CYS A 131 6.91 17.66 -4.25
C CYS A 131 5.43 17.77 -3.87
N ASN A 132 4.62 16.78 -4.23
CA ASN A 132 3.19 16.77 -3.96
C ASN A 132 2.73 15.34 -3.60
N ILE A 133 2.36 15.15 -2.34
CA ILE A 133 1.76 13.92 -1.84
C ILE A 133 0.28 14.24 -1.52
N PRO A 134 -0.66 13.84 -2.38
CA PRO A 134 -2.07 14.19 -2.24
C PRO A 134 -2.73 13.49 -1.04
N TYR A 135 -2.23 12.29 -0.71
CA TYR A 135 -2.58 11.52 0.47
C TYR A 135 -1.52 10.44 0.73
N SER A 136 -1.44 10.01 1.98
CA SER A 136 -0.57 8.93 2.44
C SER A 136 -1.20 7.58 2.13
N HIS A 137 -0.78 6.98 1.02
CA HIS A 137 -1.32 5.71 0.53
C HIS A 137 -1.20 4.60 1.59
N GLY A 138 -2.26 3.82 1.77
CA GLY A 138 -2.40 2.75 2.76
C GLY A 138 -2.11 3.18 4.21
N GLY A 139 -2.21 4.46 4.54
CA GLY A 139 -1.91 5.00 5.86
C GLY A 139 -0.44 4.87 6.27
N PHE A 140 0.49 5.25 5.38
CA PHE A 140 1.95 5.18 5.59
C PHE A 140 2.52 3.75 5.70
N PHE A 141 1.92 2.76 5.06
CA PHE A 141 2.40 1.39 5.21
C PHE A 141 3.81 1.14 4.63
N GLY A 142 4.23 1.91 3.62
CA GLY A 142 5.61 1.89 3.11
C GLY A 142 6.64 2.36 4.14
N ALA A 143 6.22 3.06 5.21
CA ALA A 143 7.08 3.47 6.32
C ALA A 143 7.36 2.32 7.31
N ALA A 144 6.65 1.19 7.21
CA ALA A 144 6.75 0.09 8.15
C ALA A 144 8.16 -0.47 8.36
N PRO A 145 9.02 -0.64 7.33
CA PRO A 145 10.39 -1.11 7.55
C PRO A 145 11.19 -0.20 8.48
N PHE A 146 11.10 1.11 8.30
CA PHE A 146 11.74 2.11 9.16
C PHE A 146 11.13 2.15 10.56
N MET A 147 9.81 2.00 10.67
CA MET A 147 9.16 1.91 11.97
C MET A 147 9.70 0.73 12.77
N LEU A 148 9.87 -0.43 12.12
CA LEU A 148 10.33 -1.66 12.76
C LEU A 148 11.81 -1.65 13.11
N SER A 149 12.62 -0.74 12.56
CA SER A 149 14.02 -0.57 12.96
C SER A 149 14.18 0.28 14.23
N ILE A 150 13.13 0.97 14.69
CA ILE A 150 13.18 1.85 15.86
C ILE A 150 12.52 1.17 17.06
N ASP A 151 13.29 0.99 18.13
CA ASP A 151 12.84 0.28 19.34
C ASP A 151 11.59 0.83 19.97
N ARG A 152 11.56 2.15 20.11
CA ARG A 152 10.41 2.84 20.66
C ARG A 152 9.14 2.42 19.94
N TRP A 153 9.17 2.37 18.61
CA TRP A 153 8.01 2.02 17.80
C TRP A 153 7.68 0.53 17.85
N LEU A 154 8.67 -0.36 18.01
CA LEU A 154 8.42 -1.77 18.31
C LEU A 154 7.73 -1.95 19.67
N GLN A 155 8.13 -1.18 20.69
CA GLN A 155 7.50 -1.21 22.01
C GLN A 155 6.08 -0.66 21.95
N ILE A 156 5.85 0.44 21.23
CA ILE A 156 4.49 0.96 20.98
C ILE A 156 3.64 -0.09 20.26
N LEU A 157 4.18 -0.77 19.24
CA LEU A 157 3.48 -1.84 18.52
C LEU A 157 3.17 -3.03 19.45
N LEU A 158 4.11 -3.43 20.30
CA LEU A 158 3.92 -4.48 21.30
C LEU A 158 2.83 -4.09 22.31
N GLN A 159 2.86 -2.85 22.80
CA GLN A 159 1.93 -2.33 23.81
C GLN A 159 0.52 -2.08 23.26
N LEU A 160 0.38 -1.63 22.01
CA LEU A 160 -0.93 -1.30 21.46
C LEU A 160 -1.54 -2.45 20.64
N MET A 161 -0.70 -3.29 20.05
CA MET A 161 -1.12 -4.34 19.12
C MET A 161 -0.27 -5.62 19.26
N PRO A 162 -0.25 -6.29 20.42
CA PRO A 162 0.65 -7.42 20.70
C PRO A 162 0.47 -8.61 19.74
N ASP A 163 -0.74 -8.83 19.24
CA ASP A 163 -1.00 -9.85 18.22
C ASP A 163 -0.34 -9.53 16.88
N VAL A 164 -0.36 -8.26 16.47
CA VAL A 164 0.34 -7.77 15.27
C VAL A 164 1.83 -7.89 15.49
N TYR A 165 2.36 -7.42 16.62
CA TYR A 165 3.77 -7.60 16.98
C TYR A 165 4.21 -9.07 16.87
N CYS A 166 3.41 -10.01 17.38
CA CYS A 166 3.70 -11.44 17.26
C CYS A 166 3.66 -11.96 15.83
N GLU A 167 2.81 -11.44 14.95
CA GLU A 167 2.81 -11.77 13.51
C GLU A 167 4.03 -11.19 12.82
N VAL A 168 4.35 -9.92 13.09
CA VAL A 168 5.54 -9.25 12.55
C VAL A 168 6.79 -9.97 13.01
N ALA A 169 6.95 -10.34 14.28
CA ALA A 169 8.08 -11.11 14.78
C ALA A 169 8.28 -12.45 14.05
N ARG A 170 7.19 -13.04 13.56
CA ARG A 170 7.22 -14.27 12.77
C ARG A 170 7.65 -14.01 11.32
N ARG A 171 7.39 -12.82 10.80
CA ARG A 171 7.50 -12.44 9.38
C ARG A 171 8.56 -11.40 9.06
N VAL A 172 9.16 -10.73 10.04
CA VAL A 172 10.21 -9.71 9.83
C VAL A 172 11.46 -10.31 9.17
N PHE A 173 11.57 -11.64 9.17
CA PHE A 173 12.61 -12.41 8.45
C PHE A 173 12.06 -13.16 7.23
N SER A 174 10.76 -13.07 6.98
CA SER A 174 10.17 -13.47 5.70
C SER A 174 10.30 -12.32 4.71
N ARG A 175 9.97 -12.57 3.45
CA ARG A 175 10.06 -11.56 2.40
C ARG A 175 9.19 -10.34 2.72
N SER A 176 9.66 -9.17 2.30
CA SER A 176 9.00 -7.86 2.47
C SER A 176 7.51 -7.90 2.14
N HIS A 177 7.09 -8.64 1.10
CA HIS A 177 5.67 -8.73 0.73
C HIS A 177 4.75 -9.35 1.80
N TYR A 178 5.27 -10.21 2.69
CA TYR A 178 4.48 -10.73 3.81
C TYR A 178 4.24 -9.69 4.90
N LEU A 179 5.01 -8.59 4.87
CA LEU A 179 4.85 -7.45 5.75
C LEU A 179 3.76 -6.47 5.27
N ILE A 180 3.49 -6.42 3.97
CA ILE A 180 2.45 -5.55 3.37
C ILE A 180 1.13 -5.68 4.12
N HIS A 181 0.65 -6.92 4.23
CA HIS A 181 -0.68 -7.18 4.74
C HIS A 181 -0.87 -6.81 6.21
N TRP A 182 0.16 -6.53 7.01
CA TRP A 182 -0.07 -6.04 8.37
C TRP A 182 0.13 -4.53 8.51
N ALA A 183 0.92 -3.94 7.62
CA ALA A 183 1.29 -2.53 7.66
C ALA A 183 0.20 -1.64 7.06
N GLU A 184 -0.49 -2.13 6.02
CA GLU A 184 -1.56 -1.38 5.34
C GLU A 184 -2.74 -1.10 6.27
N ASN A 185 -3.10 0.18 6.37
CA ASN A 185 -4.07 0.75 7.30
C ASN A 185 -3.77 0.40 8.78
N ASN A 186 -2.50 0.24 9.15
CA ASN A 186 -2.11 0.01 10.54
C ASN A 186 -2.00 1.35 11.30
N PRO A 187 -2.74 1.55 12.40
CA PRO A 187 -2.74 2.83 13.11
C PRO A 187 -1.38 3.17 13.75
N VAL A 188 -0.57 2.18 14.16
CA VAL A 188 0.77 2.43 14.71
C VAL A 188 1.74 2.85 13.61
N CYS A 189 1.69 2.18 12.46
CA CYS A 189 2.50 2.56 11.29
C CYS A 189 2.12 3.95 10.77
N CYS A 190 0.82 4.24 10.75
CA CYS A 190 0.29 5.53 10.35
C CYS A 190 0.77 6.65 11.29
N ALA A 191 0.76 6.41 12.61
CA ALA A 191 1.25 7.37 13.60
C ALA A 191 2.75 7.65 13.41
N PHE A 192 3.56 6.62 13.14
CA PHE A 192 4.97 6.77 12.81
C PHE A 192 5.18 7.65 11.57
N GLY A 193 4.50 7.33 10.46
CA GLY A 193 4.61 8.12 9.24
C GLY A 193 4.12 9.55 9.40
N THR A 194 3.09 9.77 10.23
CA THR A 194 2.59 11.12 10.58
C THR A 194 3.66 11.93 11.30
N ILE A 195 4.28 11.37 12.33
CA ILE A 195 5.31 12.06 13.12
C ILE A 195 6.53 12.40 12.26
N LYS A 196 6.97 11.45 11.42
CA LYS A 196 8.08 11.67 10.47
C LYS A 196 7.74 12.76 9.44
N SER A 197 6.50 12.81 8.97
CA SER A 197 6.09 13.79 7.94
C SER A 197 5.90 15.21 8.48
N LEU A 198 5.55 15.33 9.77
CA LEU A 198 5.45 16.63 10.46
C LEU A 198 6.75 17.07 11.14
N ASP A 199 7.82 16.27 11.02
CA ASP A 199 9.08 16.48 11.73
C ASP A 199 8.88 16.72 13.24
N LEU A 200 7.96 15.94 13.83
CA LEU A 200 7.59 16.04 15.25
C LEU A 200 8.47 15.18 16.15
N GLU A 201 9.59 14.68 15.65
CA GLU A 201 10.46 13.87 16.46
C GLU A 201 11.12 14.72 17.54
N PRO A 202 11.18 14.23 18.78
CA PRO A 202 12.05 14.86 19.75
C PRO A 202 13.47 14.82 19.17
N PRO A 203 14.25 15.91 19.31
CA PRO A 203 15.62 15.91 18.83
C PRO A 203 16.30 14.66 19.40
N GLU A 204 16.78 13.77 18.53
CA GLU A 204 17.56 12.63 18.96
C GLU A 204 18.70 13.21 19.79
N SER A 205 18.66 13.00 21.11
CA SER A 205 19.75 13.41 21.97
C SER A 205 20.99 12.74 21.40
N SER A 206 21.93 13.55 20.92
CA SER A 206 23.18 13.12 20.27
C SER A 206 24.10 12.25 21.15
N GLU A 207 23.61 11.79 22.31
CA GLU A 207 24.32 11.01 23.30
C GLU A 207 24.26 9.48 23.05
N ASP A 208 23.37 8.99 22.18
CA ASP A 208 23.27 7.55 21.85
C ASP A 208 24.04 7.14 20.57
N LEU A 209 24.75 8.08 19.92
CA LEU A 209 25.82 7.70 19.01
C LEU A 209 26.98 7.18 19.86
N PHE A 210 26.97 5.87 20.09
CA PHE A 210 28.02 5.10 20.73
C PHE A 210 29.42 5.56 20.23
N VAL A 211 30.01 6.51 20.96
CA VAL A 211 31.45 6.58 21.10
C VAL A 211 31.79 5.35 21.92
N THR A 212 32.04 4.22 21.26
CA THR A 212 32.93 3.22 21.83
C THR A 212 34.18 3.97 22.20
N GLN A 213 34.38 4.25 23.49
CA GLN A 213 35.65 4.78 23.95
C GLN A 213 36.73 3.83 23.41
N PRO A 214 37.72 4.34 22.66
CA PRO A 214 38.81 3.49 22.23
C PRO A 214 39.44 2.89 23.48
N ASP A 215 39.50 1.57 23.50
CA ASP A 215 40.16 0.79 24.52
C ASP A 215 41.58 1.38 24.74
N PRO A 216 41.91 1.91 25.94
CA PRO A 216 43.19 2.60 26.17
C PRO A 216 44.40 1.64 26.24
N THR A 217 44.27 0.37 25.81
CA THR A 217 45.29 -0.66 26.00
C THR A 217 46.13 -1.04 24.78
N LEU A 218 46.02 -0.34 23.65
CA LEU A 218 46.91 -0.56 22.50
C LEU A 218 47.66 0.71 22.09
N SER A 219 48.67 1.05 22.89
CA SER A 219 49.79 1.87 22.47
C SER A 219 50.99 0.99 22.08
N ALA A 220 51.64 1.42 21.00
CA ALA A 220 52.92 0.94 20.44
C ALA A 220 52.83 -0.22 19.42
N VAL A 221 53.08 0.07 18.14
CA VAL A 221 54.42 0.02 17.51
C VAL A 221 54.30 0.22 15.98
N ALA A 222 55.13 1.12 15.46
CA ALA A 222 55.69 1.24 14.10
C ALA A 222 54.82 1.60 12.87
N SER A 223 55.01 2.84 12.40
CA SER A 223 55.20 3.19 10.97
C SER A 223 56.57 2.64 10.48
N PRO A 224 56.83 2.41 9.17
CA PRO A 224 56.77 3.39 8.06
C PRO A 224 56.11 2.75 6.80
N GLU A 225 56.00 3.31 5.59
CA GLU A 225 56.82 4.25 4.84
C GLU A 225 56.05 4.73 3.60
N VAL A 226 56.52 5.86 3.08
CA VAL A 226 56.14 6.64 1.89
C VAL A 226 56.11 5.84 0.58
N ALA A 227 55.11 6.08 -0.28
CA ALA A 227 55.28 6.04 -1.74
C ALA A 227 54.30 7.00 -2.45
N SER A 228 54.86 7.81 -3.34
CA SER A 228 54.27 8.90 -4.14
C SER A 228 53.45 8.42 -5.36
N PRO A 229 52.67 9.31 -6.01
CA PRO A 229 51.80 8.94 -7.13
C PRO A 229 52.48 9.12 -8.50
N GLU A 230 52.29 8.16 -9.40
CA GLU A 230 52.65 8.25 -10.82
C GLU A 230 51.42 8.58 -11.70
N GLU A 231 51.62 9.62 -12.50
CA GLU A 231 51.25 9.79 -13.91
C GLU A 231 49.77 9.71 -14.36
N VAL A 232 49.26 10.90 -14.71
CA VAL A 232 48.07 11.11 -15.53
C VAL A 232 48.51 11.26 -16.99
N GLU A 233 48.20 10.26 -17.82
CA GLU A 233 48.38 10.33 -19.27
C GLU A 233 47.35 11.27 -19.91
N THR A 234 47.89 12.26 -20.63
CA THR A 234 47.21 13.18 -21.55
C THR A 234 46.77 12.49 -22.84
N PHE A 235 45.49 12.62 -23.21
CA PHE A 235 44.98 12.28 -24.55
C PHE A 235 45.11 13.46 -25.54
N PRO A 236 45.39 13.22 -26.85
CA PRO A 236 45.61 14.29 -27.81
C PRO A 236 44.32 14.77 -28.49
N LEU A 237 44.29 16.09 -28.69
CA LEU A 237 43.42 16.84 -29.60
C LEU A 237 43.80 16.59 -31.07
N LEU A 238 42.82 16.16 -31.87
CA LEU A 238 42.70 16.36 -33.32
C LEU A 238 41.20 16.61 -33.56
N GLY A 239 40.72 17.60 -34.29
CA GLY A 239 41.31 18.38 -35.35
C GLY A 239 40.35 18.35 -36.56
N ASN A 240 39.73 19.51 -36.81
CA ASN A 240 39.33 20.03 -38.13
C ASN A 240 37.99 19.67 -38.82
N THR A 241 37.20 20.76 -38.97
CA THR A 241 36.63 21.36 -40.20
C THR A 241 35.62 20.60 -41.06
N SER A 242 34.42 21.18 -41.24
CA SER A 242 33.97 21.73 -42.53
C SER A 242 32.57 22.35 -42.45
N SER A 243 32.39 23.40 -43.25
CA SER A 243 31.33 24.41 -43.27
C SER A 243 30.02 23.96 -43.97
N PRO A 244 28.93 24.77 -43.90
CA PRO A 244 27.59 24.42 -44.37
C PRO A 244 27.25 24.99 -45.75
N PRO A 245 26.16 24.48 -46.38
CA PRO A 245 25.15 25.38 -46.96
C PRO A 245 23.73 24.79 -46.76
N SER A 246 22.59 25.48 -46.76
CA SER A 246 22.05 26.51 -47.64
C SER A 246 20.62 26.86 -47.17
N SER A 247 20.18 28.09 -47.43
CA SER A 247 18.86 28.66 -47.15
C SER A 247 17.73 28.06 -48.02
N PRO A 248 16.47 28.04 -47.56
CA PRO A 248 15.31 27.86 -48.45
C PRO A 248 14.61 29.19 -48.80
N PRO A 249 13.93 29.28 -49.97
CA PRO A 249 13.36 30.53 -50.46
C PRO A 249 11.90 30.76 -50.04
N HIS A 250 11.59 32.05 -49.96
CA HIS A 250 10.34 32.81 -50.03
C HIS A 250 8.98 32.11 -50.28
N LEU A 251 8.02 32.55 -49.45
CA LEU A 251 6.56 32.40 -49.55
C LEU A 251 5.96 33.19 -50.73
N PRO A 252 4.76 32.80 -51.22
CA PRO A 252 3.80 33.75 -51.75
C PRO A 252 2.63 33.99 -50.78
N VAL A 253 2.36 35.29 -50.61
CA VAL A 253 1.21 35.91 -49.96
C VAL A 253 -0.08 35.53 -50.68
N TYR A 254 -1.12 35.12 -49.94
CA TYR A 254 -2.51 35.17 -50.44
C TYR A 254 -3.45 35.74 -49.38
N SER A 255 -4.29 36.65 -49.87
CA SER A 255 -5.20 37.54 -49.19
C SER A 255 -6.45 36.82 -48.65
N SER A 256 -7.02 37.40 -47.59
CA SER A 256 -8.26 37.04 -46.89
C SER A 256 -9.51 37.00 -47.79
N PRO A 257 -10.64 36.46 -47.29
CA PRO A 257 -11.64 37.41 -46.77
C PRO A 257 -12.44 36.98 -45.52
N SER A 258 -12.75 38.02 -44.73
CA SER A 258 -13.96 38.31 -43.94
C SER A 258 -14.47 37.35 -42.84
N SER A 259 -14.46 37.94 -41.63
CA SER A 259 -15.05 37.56 -40.34
C SER A 259 -16.59 37.38 -40.36
N PRO A 260 -17.18 36.90 -39.23
CA PRO A 260 -17.79 37.90 -38.36
C PRO A 260 -17.56 37.70 -36.83
N SER A 261 -17.33 38.84 -36.18
CA SER A 261 -17.71 39.26 -34.82
C SER A 261 -17.49 38.30 -33.63
N SER A 262 -16.53 38.65 -32.77
CA SER A 262 -16.49 38.27 -31.35
C SER A 262 -16.39 39.55 -30.48
N PRO A 263 -16.93 39.53 -29.24
CA PRO A 263 -17.16 40.74 -28.46
C PRO A 263 -15.95 41.17 -27.61
N SER A 264 -15.83 42.49 -27.49
CA SER A 264 -15.08 43.34 -26.55
C SER A 264 -14.27 42.68 -25.42
N SER A 265 -12.95 42.91 -25.46
CA SER A 265 -12.00 42.71 -24.35
C SER A 265 -12.03 43.90 -23.36
N PRO A 266 -11.81 43.69 -22.05
CA PRO A 266 -11.58 44.76 -21.10
C PRO A 266 -10.09 45.13 -21.01
N SER A 267 -9.88 46.41 -20.66
CA SER A 267 -8.63 47.16 -20.55
C SER A 267 -7.56 46.55 -19.65
N SER A 268 -6.32 46.58 -20.14
CA SER A 268 -5.08 46.25 -19.45
C SER A 268 -4.70 47.31 -18.39
N SER A 269 -4.73 46.93 -17.12
CA SER A 269 -4.06 47.66 -16.04
C SER A 269 -2.71 47.02 -15.73
N SER A 270 -1.65 47.79 -15.88
CA SER A 270 -0.26 47.47 -15.52
C SER A 270 -0.12 47.25 -14.01
N SER A 271 0.15 46.02 -13.57
CA SER A 271 0.48 45.69 -12.19
C SER A 271 2.00 45.67 -11.99
N SER A 272 2.47 46.59 -11.18
CA SER A 272 3.83 46.64 -10.64
C SER A 272 4.09 45.41 -9.77
N SER A 273 5.14 44.65 -10.10
CA SER A 273 5.60 43.48 -9.37
C SER A 273 6.27 43.87 -8.05
N SER A 274 5.54 43.79 -6.94
CA SER A 274 6.12 43.78 -5.60
C SER A 274 6.81 42.43 -5.33
N PRO A 275 7.92 42.41 -4.56
CA PRO A 275 8.65 41.18 -4.26
C PRO A 275 7.77 40.22 -3.45
N ARG A 276 7.58 39.00 -3.95
CA ARG A 276 6.88 37.90 -3.26
C ARG A 276 7.53 37.68 -1.90
N SER A 277 6.82 38.00 -0.83
CA SER A 277 7.08 37.47 0.50
C SER A 277 7.14 35.94 0.40
N SER A 278 8.23 35.35 0.90
CA SER A 278 8.40 33.91 1.02
C SER A 278 7.14 33.32 1.63
N PRO A 279 6.48 32.34 0.99
CA PRO A 279 5.30 31.71 1.57
C PRO A 279 5.67 31.19 2.96
N SER A 280 5.00 31.69 3.99
CA SER A 280 5.12 31.13 5.34
C SER A 280 4.90 29.64 5.23
N ALA A 281 5.88 28.82 5.63
CA ALA A 281 5.82 27.37 5.52
C ALA A 281 4.66 26.84 6.38
N SER A 282 3.46 26.80 5.82
CA SER A 282 2.33 26.11 6.43
C SER A 282 2.69 24.65 6.54
N ASN A 283 2.51 24.06 7.73
CA ASN A 283 2.73 22.64 7.94
C ASN A 283 2.02 21.84 6.83
N PRO A 284 2.66 20.80 6.28
CA PRO A 284 2.04 20.00 5.23
C PRO A 284 0.75 19.35 5.76
N ASP A 285 -0.30 19.41 4.96
CA ASP A 285 -1.55 18.72 5.24
C ASP A 285 -1.31 17.20 5.19
N ILE A 286 -1.64 16.49 6.26
CA ILE A 286 -1.54 15.03 6.29
C ILE A 286 -2.92 14.44 6.08
N ILE A 287 -3.11 13.84 4.91
CA ILE A 287 -4.33 13.16 4.52
C ILE A 287 -4.06 11.66 4.54
N ILE A 288 -4.78 10.92 5.38
CA ILE A 288 -4.58 9.47 5.54
C ILE A 288 -5.60 8.73 4.69
N GLU A 289 -5.14 7.80 3.85
CA GLU A 289 -6.04 6.89 3.15
C GLU A 289 -6.59 5.81 4.09
N TRP A 290 -7.87 5.51 3.95
CA TRP A 290 -8.53 4.33 4.53
C TRP A 290 -9.19 3.49 3.44
N ASP A 291 -8.92 2.18 3.46
CA ASP A 291 -9.73 1.20 2.74
C ASP A 291 -11.00 0.88 3.53
N VAL A 292 -12.15 1.35 3.04
CA VAL A 292 -13.39 1.33 3.79
C VAL A 292 -14.33 0.19 3.38
N PHE A 293 -14.71 -0.62 4.37
CA PHE A 293 -15.74 -1.65 4.25
C PHE A 293 -16.95 -1.37 5.14
N LEU A 294 -18.14 -1.36 4.56
CA LEU A 294 -19.42 -1.15 5.25
C LEU A 294 -20.17 -2.46 5.44
N SER A 295 -20.82 -2.59 6.60
CA SER A 295 -21.70 -3.72 6.91
C SER A 295 -22.93 -3.69 6.00
N PRO A 296 -23.16 -4.71 5.14
CA PRO A 296 -24.34 -4.71 4.26
C PRO A 296 -25.66 -4.67 5.04
N ASN A 297 -25.68 -5.22 6.25
CA ASN A 297 -26.86 -5.17 7.11
C ASN A 297 -27.12 -3.74 7.60
N HIS A 298 -26.08 -3.01 8.00
CA HIS A 298 -26.24 -1.64 8.49
C HIS A 298 -26.48 -0.65 7.36
N VAL A 299 -25.93 -0.89 6.17
CA VAL A 299 -26.30 -0.15 4.95
C VAL A 299 -27.81 -0.29 4.67
N ARG A 300 -28.38 -1.48 4.82
CA ARG A 300 -29.85 -1.68 4.68
C ARG A 300 -30.65 -0.99 5.79
N LEU A 301 -30.12 -0.92 7.01
CA LEU A 301 -30.78 -0.21 8.12
C LEU A 301 -30.80 1.30 7.91
N VAL A 302 -29.75 1.87 7.31
CA VAL A 302 -29.74 3.29 6.93
C VAL A 302 -30.81 3.57 5.88
N GLY A 303 -30.92 2.71 4.85
CA GLY A 303 -31.98 2.80 3.84
C GLY A 303 -32.03 4.15 3.13
N ASP A 304 -33.23 4.58 2.75
CA ASP A 304 -33.47 5.87 2.06
C ASP A 304 -33.65 7.06 3.01
N HIS A 305 -33.82 6.78 4.31
CA HIS A 305 -34.09 7.75 5.37
C HIS A 305 -33.08 7.60 6.50
N PRO A 306 -31.84 8.10 6.31
CA PRO A 306 -30.80 8.02 7.32
C PRO A 306 -31.23 8.73 8.60
N THR A 307 -31.09 8.07 9.74
CA THR A 307 -31.17 8.70 11.06
C THR A 307 -29.75 8.85 11.60
N THR A 308 -29.52 9.84 12.47
CA THR A 308 -28.22 10.01 13.14
C THR A 308 -27.79 8.73 13.86
N GLN A 309 -28.73 8.00 14.48
CA GLN A 309 -28.44 6.73 15.16
C GLN A 309 -27.97 5.64 14.18
N ASN A 310 -28.61 5.51 13.03
CA ASN A 310 -28.22 4.51 12.03
C ASN A 310 -26.88 4.85 11.38
N LEU A 311 -26.60 6.14 11.14
CA LEU A 311 -25.30 6.61 10.65
C LEU A 311 -24.18 6.41 11.68
N SER A 312 -24.42 6.72 12.95
CA SER A 312 -23.48 6.41 14.04
C SER A 312 -23.17 4.92 14.09
N LEU A 313 -24.19 4.06 14.05
CA LEU A 313 -23.99 2.61 14.03
C LEU A 313 -23.22 2.16 12.79
N LEU A 314 -23.51 2.72 11.62
CA LEU A 314 -22.77 2.42 10.39
C LEU A 314 -21.30 2.82 10.51
N PHE A 315 -21.00 4.00 11.04
CA PHE A 315 -19.64 4.50 11.28
C PHE A 315 -18.89 3.66 12.33
N GLU A 316 -19.51 3.35 13.47
CA GLU A 316 -18.93 2.54 14.54
C GLU A 316 -18.59 1.12 14.10
N THR A 317 -19.32 0.61 13.10
CA THR A 317 -19.15 -0.75 12.56
C THR A 317 -18.46 -0.78 11.21
N MET A 318 -18.08 0.38 10.68
CA MET A 318 -17.27 0.55 9.49
C MET A 318 -15.89 -0.05 9.76
N MET A 319 -15.44 -0.91 8.85
CA MET A 319 -14.18 -1.64 8.97
C MET A 319 -13.12 -1.01 8.08
N ILE A 320 -11.91 -0.81 8.63
CA ILE A 320 -10.75 -0.23 7.94
C ILE A 320 -9.74 -1.34 7.66
N ALA A 321 -9.69 -1.84 6.42
CA ALA A 321 -9.04 -3.11 6.10
C ALA A 321 -8.34 -3.13 4.75
N HIS A 322 -7.16 -3.74 4.68
CA HIS A 322 -6.60 -4.10 3.38
C HIS A 322 -7.28 -5.37 2.83
N GLY A 323 -7.98 -5.23 1.71
CA GLY A 323 -8.59 -6.36 0.99
C GLY A 323 -7.51 -7.24 0.35
N SER A 324 -7.62 -8.56 0.47
CA SER A 324 -6.67 -9.46 -0.22
C SER A 324 -6.83 -9.36 -1.75
N THR A 325 -5.76 -9.47 -2.54
CA THR A 325 -5.85 -9.39 -4.02
C THR A 325 -6.89 -10.34 -4.64
N PRO A 326 -7.00 -11.63 -4.22
CA PRO A 326 -8.05 -12.52 -4.75
C PRO A 326 -9.46 -12.05 -4.39
N GLN A 327 -9.62 -11.39 -3.24
CA GLN A 327 -10.89 -10.80 -2.83
C GLN A 327 -11.28 -9.64 -3.74
N LEU A 328 -10.36 -8.72 -4.04
CA LEU A 328 -10.61 -7.61 -4.95
C LEU A 328 -11.01 -8.10 -6.35
N VAL A 329 -10.39 -9.18 -6.83
CA VAL A 329 -10.75 -9.80 -8.12
C VAL A 329 -12.17 -10.41 -8.09
N ILE A 330 -12.52 -11.12 -7.02
CA ILE A 330 -13.87 -11.68 -6.85
C ILE A 330 -14.93 -10.57 -6.73
N GLU A 331 -14.60 -9.48 -6.04
CA GLU A 331 -15.44 -8.29 -5.89
C GLU A 331 -15.69 -7.59 -7.22
N GLN A 332 -14.65 -7.42 -8.03
CA GLN A 332 -14.79 -6.83 -9.37
C GLN A 332 -15.65 -7.69 -10.29
N ALA A 333 -15.70 -9.01 -10.08
CA ALA A 333 -16.61 -9.89 -10.79
C ALA A 333 -18.09 -9.75 -10.34
N GLY A 334 -18.37 -8.97 -9.29
CA GLY A 334 -19.72 -8.76 -8.75
C GLY A 334 -20.27 -9.95 -7.96
N VAL A 335 -19.41 -10.91 -7.61
CA VAL A 335 -19.81 -12.19 -7.01
C VAL A 335 -19.58 -12.12 -5.49
N PHE A 336 -20.67 -12.18 -4.71
CA PHE A 336 -20.69 -12.26 -3.22
C PHE A 336 -20.24 -11.03 -2.39
N SER A 337 -20.82 -9.84 -2.61
CA SER A 337 -20.53 -8.64 -1.78
C SER A 337 -20.64 -8.89 -0.25
N ALA A 338 -21.63 -9.65 0.20
CA ALA A 338 -21.81 -9.98 1.62
C ALA A 338 -20.74 -10.94 2.19
N ALA A 339 -20.10 -11.75 1.36
CA ALA A 339 -19.02 -12.63 1.82
C ALA A 339 -17.78 -11.82 2.20
N ASN A 340 -17.55 -10.68 1.55
CA ASN A 340 -16.35 -9.88 1.72
C ASN A 340 -16.32 -9.13 3.04
N PHE A 341 -17.38 -8.40 3.38
CA PHE A 341 -17.47 -7.75 4.69
C PHE A 341 -17.33 -8.76 5.84
N ASN A 342 -18.01 -9.90 5.74
CA ASN A 342 -17.92 -10.95 6.76
C ASN A 342 -16.53 -11.56 6.85
N ARG A 343 -15.80 -11.67 5.73
CA ARG A 343 -14.42 -12.14 5.71
C ARG A 343 -13.49 -11.12 6.36
N VAL A 344 -13.59 -9.84 6.01
CA VAL A 344 -12.83 -8.74 6.62
C VAL A 344 -13.09 -8.67 8.12
N LYS A 345 -14.35 -8.78 8.54
CA LYS A 345 -14.74 -8.85 9.96
C LYS A 345 -14.12 -10.04 10.70
N ARG A 346 -13.88 -11.16 10.01
CA ARG A 346 -13.23 -12.36 10.56
C ARG A 346 -11.70 -12.30 10.46
N SER A 347 -11.15 -11.45 9.59
CA SER A 347 -9.72 -11.22 9.50
C SER A 347 -9.24 -10.71 10.86
N LYS A 348 -8.21 -11.37 11.39
CA LYS A 348 -7.61 -10.92 12.65
C LYS A 348 -7.11 -9.48 12.46
N LYS A 349 -7.22 -8.65 13.50
CA LYS A 349 -6.62 -7.31 13.54
C LYS A 349 -5.14 -7.31 13.08
N SER A 350 -4.45 -8.44 13.24
CA SER A 350 -3.06 -8.67 12.85
C SER A 350 -2.79 -9.07 11.40
N LEU A 351 -3.79 -9.14 10.52
CA LEU A 351 -3.66 -9.63 9.14
C LEU A 351 -4.30 -8.70 8.09
N GLY A 352 -4.26 -7.38 8.30
CA GLY A 352 -4.69 -6.41 7.28
C GLY A 352 -5.97 -5.67 7.62
N GLY A 353 -6.05 -5.15 8.84
CA GLY A 353 -7.08 -4.17 9.20
C GLY A 353 -8.48 -4.76 9.39
N GLY A 354 -8.63 -5.78 10.23
CA GLY A 354 -9.96 -6.13 10.76
C GLY A 354 -10.43 -5.19 11.88
N MET A 355 -10.34 -3.86 11.71
CA MET A 355 -10.59 -2.89 12.80
C MET A 355 -11.75 -1.95 12.49
N THR A 356 -12.56 -1.64 13.51
CA THR A 356 -13.59 -0.60 13.37
C THR A 356 -12.96 0.79 13.30
N ALA A 357 -13.60 1.74 12.63
CA ALA A 357 -13.10 3.11 12.51
C ALA A 357 -12.81 3.77 13.87
N VAL A 358 -13.71 3.61 14.85
CA VAL A 358 -13.52 4.15 16.22
C VAL A 358 -12.29 3.56 16.89
N SER A 359 -12.14 2.22 16.89
CA SER A 359 -10.96 1.58 17.46
C SER A 359 -9.67 1.97 16.74
N TRP A 360 -9.73 2.20 15.42
CA TRP A 360 -8.59 2.66 14.64
C TRP A 360 -8.14 4.06 15.09
N ILE A 361 -9.08 5.01 15.21
CA ILE A 361 -8.81 6.38 15.66
C ILE A 361 -8.23 6.38 17.07
N GLN A 362 -8.80 5.59 17.98
CA GLN A 362 -8.30 5.48 19.36
C GLN A 362 -6.87 4.95 19.42
N LEU A 363 -6.56 3.89 18.67
CA LEU A 363 -5.21 3.32 18.62
C LEU A 363 -4.21 4.26 17.94
N TYR A 364 -4.63 4.96 16.88
CA TYR A 364 -3.82 5.97 16.21
C TYR A 364 -3.50 7.14 17.15
N ALA A 365 -4.49 7.67 17.88
CA ALA A 365 -4.29 8.74 18.87
C ALA A 365 -3.32 8.31 19.99
N ARG A 366 -3.48 7.09 20.53
CA ARG A 366 -2.57 6.53 21.54
C ARG A 366 -1.15 6.35 20.99
N ALA A 367 -1.01 5.84 19.77
CA ALA A 367 0.29 5.66 19.12
C ALA A 367 1.01 7.00 18.87
N LEU A 368 0.28 8.03 18.41
CA LEU A 368 0.82 9.39 18.27
C LEU A 368 1.31 9.95 19.61
N SER A 369 0.49 9.85 20.65
CA SER A 369 0.83 10.34 21.99
C SER A 369 2.11 9.66 22.51
N LEU A 370 2.19 8.33 22.41
CA LEU A 370 3.36 7.56 22.80
C LEU A 370 4.57 7.84 21.91
N GLY A 371 4.37 8.19 20.64
CA GLY A 371 5.43 8.52 19.67
C GLY A 371 6.04 9.92 19.84
N VAL A 372 5.29 10.87 20.40
CA VAL A 372 5.75 12.25 20.67
C VAL A 372 6.29 12.43 22.10
N SER A 373 5.76 11.68 23.08
CA SER A 373 6.14 11.86 24.50
C SER A 373 7.65 11.67 24.73
N THR A 374 8.34 12.70 25.21
CA THR A 374 9.82 12.69 25.44
C THR A 374 10.25 11.91 26.67
N SER A 375 9.31 11.41 27.47
CA SER A 375 9.62 10.57 28.63
C SER A 375 10.56 9.46 28.19
N GLN A 376 11.75 9.43 28.82
CA GLN A 376 12.86 8.52 28.51
C GLN A 376 12.34 7.14 28.10
N PRO A 377 12.94 6.52 27.06
CA PRO A 377 12.62 5.13 26.74
C PRO A 377 12.65 4.35 28.07
N PRO A 378 11.59 3.59 28.40
CA PRO A 378 11.57 2.82 29.63
C PRO A 378 12.89 2.06 29.70
N SER A 379 13.68 2.32 30.75
CA SER A 379 15.04 1.82 30.87
C SER A 379 15.09 0.35 30.44
N THR A 380 16.08 -0.02 29.64
CA THR A 380 16.23 -1.35 29.00
C THR A 380 16.23 -2.54 29.97
N SER A 381 16.23 -2.28 31.28
CA SER A 381 16.08 -3.25 32.36
C SER A 381 14.66 -3.36 32.94
N LEU A 382 13.68 -2.59 32.44
CA LEU A 382 12.33 -2.67 32.96
C LEU A 382 11.77 -4.06 32.65
N PRO A 383 11.40 -4.83 33.68
CA PRO A 383 10.72 -6.10 33.48
C PRO A 383 9.51 -5.83 32.59
N MET A 384 9.31 -6.69 31.60
CA MET A 384 8.10 -6.76 30.78
C MET A 384 6.91 -6.26 31.61
N PRO A 385 6.17 -5.24 31.16
CA PRO A 385 5.09 -4.66 31.95
C PRO A 385 4.22 -5.81 32.47
N PRO A 386 3.86 -5.80 33.76
CA PRO A 386 3.18 -6.92 34.39
C PRO A 386 1.97 -7.30 33.52
N PRO A 387 1.61 -8.59 33.39
CA PRO A 387 0.56 -9.07 32.49
C PRO A 387 -0.78 -8.29 32.55
N ASN A 388 -1.05 -7.63 33.68
CA ASN A 388 -2.21 -6.77 33.92
C ASN A 388 -2.11 -5.33 33.37
N TYR A 389 -0.98 -4.87 32.83
CA TYR A 389 -0.81 -3.49 32.32
C TYR A 389 -1.74 -3.18 31.14
N PHE A 390 -2.18 -4.22 30.42
CA PHE A 390 -3.17 -4.09 29.36
C PHE A 390 -4.61 -3.93 29.87
N ASN A 391 -4.88 -4.35 31.11
CA ASN A 391 -6.19 -4.19 31.75
C ASN A 391 -6.32 -2.85 32.49
N ASP A 392 -5.22 -2.27 32.98
CA ASP A 392 -5.28 -0.93 33.61
C ASP A 392 -5.54 0.19 32.58
N LEU A 393 -5.46 -0.13 31.28
CA LEU A 393 -5.94 0.73 30.17
C LEU A 393 -7.43 0.53 29.86
N GLU A 394 -8.16 -0.35 30.57
CA GLU A 394 -9.60 -0.57 30.41
C GLU A 394 -10.47 0.44 31.19
N GLU A 395 -9.94 1.24 32.13
CA GLU A 395 -10.82 2.10 32.96
C GLU A 395 -11.13 3.49 32.39
N ASP A 396 -10.32 4.00 31.45
CA ASP A 396 -10.72 5.14 30.61
C ASP A 396 -10.65 4.72 29.14
N GLU A 397 -11.71 4.09 28.63
CA GLU A 397 -11.92 3.97 27.20
C GLU A 397 -11.82 5.37 26.60
N LEU A 398 -10.72 5.64 25.89
CA LEU A 398 -10.47 6.93 25.26
C LEU A 398 -11.64 7.18 24.32
N THR A 399 -12.54 8.10 24.67
CA THR A 399 -13.72 8.38 23.83
C THR A 399 -13.28 8.85 22.45
N LEU A 400 -14.15 8.68 21.44
CA LEU A 400 -13.84 9.13 20.08
C LEU A 400 -13.47 10.62 20.06
N GLU A 401 -14.23 11.43 20.79
CA GLU A 401 -14.02 12.87 20.94
C GLU A 401 -12.66 13.18 21.58
N SER A 402 -12.28 12.46 22.64
CA SER A 402 -10.97 12.64 23.29
C SER A 402 -9.82 12.20 22.38
N ALA A 403 -10.00 11.13 21.61
CA ALA A 403 -9.01 10.66 20.65
C ALA A 403 -8.77 11.69 19.54
N LEU A 404 -9.85 12.23 18.96
CA LEU A 404 -9.77 13.25 17.91
C LEU A 404 -9.17 14.57 18.42
N ALA A 405 -9.55 14.99 19.63
CA ALA A 405 -8.92 16.15 20.28
C ALA A 405 -7.43 15.93 20.52
N GLY A 406 -7.02 14.72 20.93
CA GLY A 406 -5.62 14.33 21.08
C GLY A 406 -4.85 14.38 19.77
N ILE A 407 -5.41 13.84 18.69
CA ILE A 407 -4.83 13.89 17.34
C ILE A 407 -4.64 15.36 16.95
N GLN A 408 -5.69 16.18 17.02
CA GLN A 408 -5.64 17.59 16.63
C GLN A 408 -4.63 18.39 17.46
N LYS A 409 -4.52 18.09 18.76
CA LYS A 409 -3.52 18.73 19.64
C LYS A 409 -2.09 18.43 19.21
N ILE A 410 -1.81 17.18 18.80
CA ILE A 410 -0.48 16.72 18.38
C ILE A 410 -0.15 17.23 16.97
N THR A 411 -1.02 16.98 16.00
CA THR A 411 -0.77 17.28 14.58
C THR A 411 -1.04 18.74 14.21
N LYS A 412 -1.68 19.51 15.11
CA LYS A 412 -2.17 20.88 14.88
C LYS A 412 -3.23 20.99 13.79
N GLN A 413 -3.81 19.86 13.36
CA GLN A 413 -4.85 19.80 12.33
C GLN A 413 -5.88 18.72 12.68
N PRO A 414 -7.17 18.87 12.29
CA PRO A 414 -8.14 17.79 12.44
C PRO A 414 -7.66 16.54 11.67
N LEU A 415 -8.18 15.37 12.05
CA LEU A 415 -7.91 14.14 11.30
C LEU A 415 -8.48 14.30 9.88
N LYS A 416 -7.61 14.35 8.86
CA LYS A 416 -7.99 14.41 7.46
C LYS A 416 -7.91 13.03 6.82
N LEU A 417 -8.97 12.63 6.12
CA LEU A 417 -9.10 11.30 5.54
C LEU A 417 -9.41 11.34 4.05
N PHE A 418 -8.82 10.40 3.33
CA PHE A 418 -9.21 10.00 1.99
C PHE A 418 -9.80 8.58 2.07
N LEU A 419 -11.00 8.36 1.54
CA LEU A 419 -11.69 7.07 1.68
C LEU A 419 -11.66 6.27 0.37
N ASP A 420 -10.93 5.15 0.32
CA ASP A 420 -11.03 4.18 -0.77
C ASP A 420 -12.24 3.25 -0.53
N LEU A 421 -13.27 3.40 -1.36
CA LEU A 421 -14.55 2.73 -1.23
C LEU A 421 -14.48 1.30 -1.78
N LYS A 422 -14.27 0.33 -0.88
CA LYS A 422 -14.21 -1.09 -1.23
C LYS A 422 -15.57 -1.77 -1.28
N SER A 423 -16.58 -1.23 -0.57
CA SER A 423 -17.92 -1.85 -0.53
C SER A 423 -18.72 -1.59 -1.80
N ARG A 424 -19.06 -2.68 -2.49
CA ARG A 424 -19.83 -2.69 -3.74
C ARG A 424 -21.33 -2.50 -3.49
N TYR A 425 -22.04 -1.91 -4.46
CA TYR A 425 -23.50 -1.75 -4.47
C TYR A 425 -24.07 -0.94 -3.29
N VAL A 426 -23.27 -0.07 -2.69
CA VAL A 426 -23.74 0.89 -1.68
C VAL A 426 -24.31 2.12 -2.40
N PRO A 427 -25.56 2.53 -2.12
CA PRO A 427 -26.12 3.76 -2.66
C PRO A 427 -25.24 4.97 -2.37
N LYS A 428 -25.01 5.82 -3.37
CA LYS A 428 -24.19 7.05 -3.28
C LYS A 428 -24.60 7.97 -2.13
N ARG A 429 -25.91 8.08 -1.91
CA ARG A 429 -26.48 8.87 -0.83
C ARG A 429 -25.99 8.40 0.54
N ILE A 430 -25.93 7.09 0.78
CA ILE A 430 -25.42 6.54 2.04
C ILE A 430 -23.95 6.88 2.26
N TRP A 431 -23.12 6.85 1.21
CA TRP A 431 -21.74 7.33 1.30
C TRP A 431 -21.67 8.82 1.64
N ALA A 432 -22.48 9.64 0.97
CA ALA A 432 -22.53 11.08 1.23
C ALA A 432 -22.97 11.40 2.67
N ASP A 433 -24.03 10.75 3.16
CA ASP A 433 -24.54 10.91 4.53
C ASP A 433 -23.51 10.45 5.56
N LEU A 434 -22.79 9.36 5.30
CA LEU A 434 -21.69 8.90 6.16
C LEU A 434 -20.55 9.93 6.21
N VAL A 435 -20.17 10.51 5.08
CA VAL A 435 -19.14 11.55 5.03
C VAL A 435 -19.56 12.81 5.80
N LEU A 436 -20.80 13.25 5.66
CA LEU A 436 -21.35 14.37 6.43
C LEU A 436 -21.34 14.06 7.93
N HIS A 437 -21.76 12.85 8.31
CA HIS A 437 -21.72 12.41 9.70
C HIS A 437 -20.29 12.38 10.29
N MET A 438 -19.30 11.94 9.50
CA MET A 438 -17.89 12.00 9.92
C MET A 438 -17.42 13.44 10.13
N ARG A 439 -17.85 14.39 9.29
CA ARG A 439 -17.54 15.83 9.46
C ARG A 439 -18.16 16.42 10.71
N GLU A 440 -19.40 16.05 11.05
CA GLU A 440 -20.04 16.43 12.32
C GLU A 440 -19.24 15.95 13.54
N LYS A 441 -18.49 14.85 13.38
CA LYS A 441 -17.56 14.31 14.38
C LYS A 441 -16.16 14.93 14.34
N ASN A 442 -15.94 16.05 13.63
CA ASN A 442 -14.63 16.69 13.45
C ASN A 442 -13.60 15.82 12.70
N ILE A 443 -14.07 14.95 11.79
CA ILE A 443 -13.22 14.19 10.87
C ILE A 443 -13.35 14.80 9.48
N ALA A 444 -12.26 15.35 8.96
CA ALA A 444 -12.25 16.05 7.69
C ALA A 444 -12.03 15.07 6.52
N VAL A 445 -13.12 14.59 5.91
CA VAL A 445 -13.02 13.81 4.67
C VAL A 445 -12.76 14.75 3.49
N THR A 446 -11.59 14.62 2.86
CA THR A 446 -11.11 15.45 1.76
C THR A 446 -11.37 14.84 0.39
N GLY A 447 -11.45 13.51 0.32
CA GLY A 447 -11.71 12.80 -0.93
C GLY A 447 -12.29 11.41 -0.72
N VAL A 448 -12.95 10.92 -1.76
CA VAL A 448 -13.45 9.55 -1.89
C VAL A 448 -12.92 8.96 -3.19
N GLY A 449 -12.41 7.74 -3.13
CA GLY A 449 -11.80 7.05 -4.25
C GLY A 449 -12.49 5.73 -4.55
N SER A 450 -12.56 5.33 -5.82
CA SER A 450 -13.00 3.98 -6.18
C SER A 450 -12.53 3.57 -7.58
N PHE A 451 -12.35 2.26 -7.78
CA PHE A 451 -12.13 1.65 -9.09
C PHE A 451 -13.40 1.55 -9.94
N VAL A 452 -14.59 1.84 -9.37
CA VAL A 452 -15.86 1.77 -10.11
C VAL A 452 -16.56 3.11 -10.17
N ILE A 453 -16.32 3.77 -11.31
CA ILE A 453 -16.80 5.10 -11.67
C ILE A 453 -18.30 5.27 -11.40
N SER A 454 -19.12 4.28 -11.75
CA SER A 454 -20.58 4.39 -11.60
C SER A 454 -21.05 4.44 -10.15
N GLU A 455 -20.30 3.86 -9.21
CA GLU A 455 -20.60 3.89 -7.78
C GLU A 455 -20.08 5.15 -7.12
N LEU A 456 -18.97 5.71 -7.62
CA LEU A 456 -18.36 6.92 -7.07
C LEU A 456 -19.07 8.20 -7.53
N ARG A 457 -19.37 8.32 -8.83
CA ARG A 457 -19.74 9.60 -9.43
C ARG A 457 -21.03 10.19 -8.85
N GLY A 458 -20.96 11.42 -8.36
CA GLY A 458 -22.08 12.18 -7.80
C GLY A 458 -22.15 12.15 -6.27
N ILE A 459 -21.27 11.44 -5.57
CA ILE A 459 -21.14 11.52 -4.11
C ILE A 459 -20.73 12.95 -3.69
N ALA A 460 -19.73 13.56 -4.34
CA ALA A 460 -19.29 14.92 -4.01
C ALA A 460 -20.42 15.94 -4.19
N THR A 461 -21.24 15.79 -5.24
CA THR A 461 -22.43 16.63 -5.44
C THR A 461 -23.43 16.51 -4.28
N LEU A 462 -23.58 15.32 -3.70
CA LEU A 462 -24.48 15.08 -2.57
C LEU A 462 -23.91 15.60 -1.24
N VAL A 463 -22.58 15.56 -1.06
CA VAL A 463 -21.91 16.09 0.14
C VAL A 463 -21.81 17.61 0.10
N GLY A 464 -21.67 18.21 -1.09
CA GLY A 464 -21.40 19.64 -1.28
C GLY A 464 -19.90 19.91 -1.41
N THR A 465 -19.43 21.04 -0.85
CA THR A 465 -18.04 21.48 -1.03
C THR A 465 -17.03 20.66 -0.21
N GLY A 466 -15.80 20.56 -0.74
CA GLY A 466 -14.64 20.06 0.00
C GLY A 466 -14.46 18.54 0.01
N VAL A 467 -15.22 17.78 -0.79
CA VAL A 467 -14.90 16.37 -1.09
C VAL A 467 -14.59 16.25 -2.57
N GLU A 468 -13.46 15.66 -2.89
CA GLU A 468 -13.10 15.29 -4.25
C GLU A 468 -13.48 13.83 -4.57
N GLU A 469 -13.96 13.60 -5.78
CA GLU A 469 -14.11 12.24 -6.34
C GLU A 469 -12.86 11.87 -7.13
N VAL A 470 -12.23 10.76 -6.75
CA VAL A 470 -11.02 10.26 -7.40
C VAL A 470 -11.27 8.90 -8.05
N PHE A 471 -11.12 8.84 -9.38
CA PHE A 471 -11.32 7.60 -10.13
C PHE A 471 -10.00 6.81 -10.24
N PHE A 472 -9.98 5.60 -9.68
CA PHE A 472 -8.81 4.73 -9.71
C PHE A 472 -8.76 3.84 -10.95
N PHE A 473 -7.57 3.69 -11.50
CA PHE A 473 -7.28 2.81 -12.63
C PHE A 473 -6.06 1.95 -12.36
N HIS A 474 -6.13 0.66 -12.73
CA HIS A 474 -4.97 -0.22 -12.62
C HIS A 474 -3.86 0.17 -13.61
N THR A 475 -4.21 0.74 -14.77
CA THR A 475 -3.22 1.12 -15.80
C THR A 475 -3.61 2.38 -16.57
N CYS A 476 -2.63 3.03 -17.21
CA CYS A 476 -2.88 4.09 -18.21
C CYS A 476 -3.80 3.63 -19.36
N GLY A 477 -3.74 2.37 -19.77
CA GLY A 477 -4.61 1.85 -20.83
C GLY A 477 -6.07 1.69 -20.39
N ASP A 478 -6.33 1.40 -19.12
CA ASP A 478 -7.69 1.41 -18.56
C ASP A 478 -8.27 2.83 -18.54
N LEU A 479 -7.46 3.82 -18.14
CA LEU A 479 -7.82 5.24 -18.23
C LEU A 479 -8.15 5.63 -19.67
N GLN A 480 -7.27 5.33 -20.63
CA GLN A 480 -7.47 5.64 -22.05
C GLN A 480 -8.81 5.08 -22.55
N ARG A 481 -9.10 3.80 -22.24
CA ARG A 481 -10.37 3.18 -22.61
C ARG A 481 -11.57 3.88 -21.96
N ALA A 482 -11.48 4.25 -20.68
CA ALA A 482 -12.57 4.91 -19.98
C ALA A 482 -12.88 6.29 -20.60
N LEU A 483 -11.86 7.03 -21.03
CA LEU A 483 -12.00 8.30 -21.75
C LEU A 483 -12.73 8.11 -23.08
N HIS A 484 -12.32 7.14 -23.90
CA HIS A 484 -13.01 6.84 -25.17
C HIS A 484 -14.44 6.34 -25.01
N LYS A 485 -14.79 5.79 -23.85
CA LYS A 485 -16.17 5.39 -23.53
C LYS A 485 -17.02 6.53 -22.98
N GLY A 486 -16.45 7.72 -22.80
CA GLY A 486 -17.12 8.84 -22.14
C GLY A 486 -17.39 8.59 -20.65
N TRP A 487 -16.70 7.63 -20.03
CA TRP A 487 -16.86 7.34 -18.61
C TRP A 487 -16.12 8.35 -17.75
N ILE A 488 -14.99 8.87 -18.22
CA ILE A 488 -14.29 10.01 -17.60
C ILE A 488 -14.67 11.27 -18.36
N LYS A 489 -14.95 12.33 -17.59
CA LYS A 489 -15.42 13.62 -18.05
C LYS A 489 -14.29 14.65 -17.92
N LYS A 490 -14.54 15.83 -18.49
CA LYS A 490 -13.65 16.97 -18.33
C LYS A 490 -13.51 17.33 -16.85
N ASP A 491 -12.30 17.73 -16.44
CA ASP A 491 -11.97 18.18 -15.09
C ASP A 491 -12.03 17.09 -13.99
N ASP A 492 -12.30 15.83 -14.34
CA ASP A 492 -12.27 14.71 -13.41
C ASP A 492 -10.87 14.51 -12.80
N THR A 493 -10.83 14.11 -11.53
CA THR A 493 -9.61 13.69 -10.85
C THR A 493 -9.42 12.18 -10.95
N ILE A 494 -8.25 11.78 -11.44
CA ILE A 494 -7.92 10.38 -11.71
C ILE A 494 -6.58 10.02 -11.09
N PHE A 495 -6.49 8.78 -10.64
CA PHE A 495 -5.25 8.16 -10.19
C PHE A 495 -5.08 6.83 -10.90
N PHE A 496 -3.87 6.57 -11.38
CA PHE A 496 -3.56 5.27 -11.94
C PHE A 496 -2.24 4.74 -11.39
N ASN A 497 -2.04 3.44 -11.53
CA ASN A 497 -0.81 2.82 -11.06
C ASN A 497 0.42 3.30 -11.85
N GLY A 498 1.37 3.93 -11.17
CA GLY A 498 2.58 4.49 -11.78
C GLY A 498 3.43 3.44 -12.49
N GLY A 499 3.35 2.19 -12.04
CA GLY A 499 4.00 1.07 -12.68
C GLY A 499 3.62 0.79 -14.12
N SER A 500 2.40 1.17 -14.50
CA SER A 500 1.96 1.08 -15.88
C SER A 500 2.77 2.01 -16.79
N MET A 501 3.46 3.03 -16.28
CA MET A 501 4.30 3.94 -17.07
C MET A 501 5.70 3.39 -17.36
N LEU A 502 6.12 2.32 -16.68
CA LEU A 502 7.46 1.77 -16.84
C LEU A 502 7.49 0.69 -17.95
N TRP A 503 8.54 0.73 -18.75
CA TRP A 503 8.80 -0.10 -19.94
C TRP A 503 9.13 -1.54 -19.56
N GLU A 504 8.79 -2.49 -20.44
CA GLU A 504 9.19 -3.90 -20.35
C GLU A 504 10.40 -4.16 -21.24
N PHE A 505 11.32 -5.03 -20.81
CA PHE A 505 12.50 -5.44 -21.57
C PHE A 505 12.21 -5.65 -23.07
N PRO A 506 12.90 -4.93 -23.98
CA PRO A 506 12.62 -4.97 -25.41
C PRO A 506 12.88 -6.35 -26.05
N ASN A 507 13.58 -7.26 -25.36
CA ASN A 507 14.02 -8.54 -25.92
C ASN A 507 13.26 -9.75 -25.40
N THR A 508 12.10 -9.60 -24.76
CA THR A 508 11.30 -10.75 -24.32
C THR A 508 10.26 -11.13 -25.40
N PRO A 509 10.46 -12.20 -26.20
CA PRO A 509 9.58 -12.51 -27.31
C PRO A 509 8.16 -12.80 -26.84
N ARG A 510 7.17 -12.15 -27.48
CA ARG A 510 5.74 -12.24 -27.15
C ARG A 510 5.21 -13.69 -27.07
N LYS A 511 5.77 -14.61 -27.86
CA LYS A 511 5.38 -16.05 -27.89
C LYS A 511 5.80 -16.83 -26.65
N ILE A 512 6.77 -16.34 -25.87
CA ILE A 512 7.27 -17.01 -24.66
C ILE A 512 6.45 -16.59 -23.43
N LYS A 513 5.80 -15.40 -23.45
CA LYS A 513 4.99 -14.89 -22.33
C LYS A 513 3.79 -15.77 -21.95
N SER A 514 3.22 -16.55 -22.87
CA SER A 514 2.06 -17.43 -22.56
C SER A 514 2.45 -18.86 -22.18
N ALA A 515 3.60 -19.36 -22.65
CA ALA A 515 4.05 -20.72 -22.39
C ALA A 515 4.92 -20.84 -21.12
N VAL A 516 5.38 -19.70 -20.58
CA VAL A 516 6.48 -19.67 -19.63
C VAL A 516 6.11 -18.82 -18.40
N THR A 517 5.22 -19.32 -17.56
CA THR A 517 5.18 -18.90 -16.15
C THR A 517 6.06 -19.79 -15.27
N SER A 518 6.48 -20.96 -15.77
CA SER A 518 7.35 -21.92 -15.07
C SER A 518 8.84 -21.77 -15.42
N SER A 519 9.23 -21.75 -16.70
CA SER A 519 10.67 -21.67 -17.07
C SER A 519 11.28 -20.26 -16.96
N PHE A 520 10.46 -19.20 -16.90
CA PHE A 520 10.87 -17.82 -16.66
C PHE A 520 11.40 -17.67 -15.23
N ARG A 521 10.87 -18.49 -14.33
CA ARG A 521 11.30 -18.60 -12.94
C ARG A 521 12.77 -19.03 -12.80
N GLN A 522 13.31 -19.75 -13.80
CA GLN A 522 14.65 -20.32 -13.78
C GLN A 522 15.71 -19.40 -14.42
N LEU A 523 15.37 -18.70 -15.51
CA LEU A 523 16.22 -17.65 -16.10
C LEU A 523 16.35 -16.42 -15.18
N TRP A 524 15.29 -16.06 -14.44
CA TRP A 524 15.30 -14.93 -13.51
C TRP A 524 15.97 -15.22 -12.16
N ALA A 525 16.08 -16.50 -11.77
CA ALA A 525 16.88 -16.87 -10.61
C ALA A 525 18.39 -16.72 -10.87
N ASN A 526 18.80 -16.66 -12.14
CA ASN A 526 20.20 -16.63 -12.57
C ASN A 526 20.66 -15.27 -13.16
N GLY A 527 19.73 -14.41 -13.59
CA GLY A 527 20.02 -13.03 -14.02
C GLY A 527 20.14 -12.09 -12.82
N GLY A 528 21.27 -11.40 -12.67
CA GLY A 528 21.54 -10.50 -11.54
C GLY A 528 20.49 -9.38 -11.46
N SER A 529 19.96 -9.12 -10.26
CA SER A 529 18.96 -8.06 -10.01
C SER A 529 19.37 -6.67 -10.52
N GLU A 530 20.67 -6.41 -10.59
CA GLU A 530 21.24 -5.14 -11.04
C GLU A 530 21.05 -4.87 -12.54
N GLU A 531 21.08 -5.92 -13.38
CA GLU A 531 20.79 -5.75 -14.81
C GLU A 531 19.33 -5.36 -15.03
N ILE A 532 18.42 -5.81 -14.16
CA ILE A 532 17.01 -5.43 -14.28
C ILE A 532 16.80 -3.95 -13.96
N LYS A 533 17.41 -3.49 -12.86
CA LYS A 533 17.29 -2.11 -12.37
C LYS A 533 17.82 -1.08 -13.35
N THR A 534 18.97 -1.36 -13.99
CA THR A 534 19.59 -0.47 -15.00
C THR A 534 18.74 -0.28 -16.26
N ASN A 535 17.72 -1.13 -16.46
CA ASN A 535 16.89 -1.13 -17.66
C ASN A 535 15.49 -0.53 -17.46
N TYR A 536 15.16 -0.02 -16.28
CA TYR A 536 13.91 0.73 -16.11
C TYR A 536 13.92 1.98 -17.00
N LYS A 537 12.89 2.08 -17.84
CA LYS A 537 12.66 3.23 -18.72
C LYS A 537 11.19 3.61 -18.67
N LEU A 538 10.86 4.87 -18.87
CA LEU A 538 9.48 5.29 -19.08
C LEU A 538 9.00 4.82 -20.45
N ARG A 539 7.71 4.48 -20.56
CA ARG A 539 7.08 4.15 -21.83
C ARG A 539 6.93 5.41 -22.68
N PRO A 540 7.01 5.32 -24.03
CA PRO A 540 6.89 6.45 -24.93
C PRO A 540 5.64 7.30 -24.69
N TYR A 541 4.50 6.68 -24.39
CA TYR A 541 3.26 7.42 -24.09
C TYR A 541 3.29 8.19 -22.77
N ALA A 542 4.17 7.83 -21.83
CA ALA A 542 4.31 8.50 -20.55
C ALA A 542 5.29 9.69 -20.64
N LEU A 543 6.11 9.76 -21.69
CA LEU A 543 7.00 10.89 -21.88
C LEU A 543 6.19 12.17 -22.10
N CYS A 544 6.60 13.22 -21.40
CA CYS A 544 5.94 14.52 -21.42
C CYS A 544 6.88 15.55 -22.04
N THR A 545 6.31 16.45 -22.84
CA THR A 545 7.02 17.60 -23.38
C THR A 545 6.99 18.74 -22.37
N PRO A 546 8.10 19.48 -22.16
CA PRO A 546 8.12 20.63 -21.27
C PRO A 546 7.05 21.66 -21.65
N PRO A 547 6.44 22.38 -20.69
CA PRO A 547 5.43 23.41 -20.99
C PRO A 547 5.93 24.52 -21.93
N SER A 548 7.24 24.75 -21.96
CA SER A 548 7.90 25.76 -22.80
C SER A 548 8.22 25.27 -24.21
N ALA A 549 8.11 23.97 -24.49
CA ALA A 549 8.41 23.44 -25.81
C ALA A 549 7.32 23.90 -26.81
N PRO A 550 7.70 24.40 -28.00
CA PRO A 550 6.71 24.69 -29.02
C PRO A 550 5.96 23.41 -29.40
N PRO A 551 4.66 23.48 -29.73
CA PRO A 551 3.94 22.32 -30.23
C PRO A 551 4.69 21.75 -31.44
N PRO A 552 4.87 20.43 -31.51
CA PRO A 552 5.63 19.82 -32.59
C PRO A 552 4.95 20.16 -33.93
N SER A 553 5.73 20.60 -34.92
CA SER A 553 5.23 20.98 -36.25
C SER A 553 4.50 19.85 -36.96
N ASN A 554 4.84 18.60 -36.63
CA ASN A 554 4.08 17.42 -36.99
C ASN A 554 3.61 16.72 -35.71
N PRO A 555 2.30 16.56 -35.47
CA PRO A 555 1.83 15.82 -34.31
C PRO A 555 2.38 14.39 -34.40
N PRO A 556 2.96 13.85 -33.31
CA PRO A 556 3.53 12.52 -33.35
C PRO A 556 2.45 11.52 -33.78
N LEU A 557 2.88 10.49 -34.52
CA LEU A 557 1.99 9.42 -34.98
C LEU A 557 1.26 8.74 -33.79
N GLN A 558 1.87 8.75 -32.61
CA GLN A 558 1.35 8.13 -31.40
C GLN A 558 0.84 9.15 -30.38
N SER A 559 -0.29 8.86 -29.76
CA SER A 559 -0.82 9.64 -28.65
C SER A 559 -0.05 9.38 -27.34
N THR A 560 0.09 10.43 -26.53
CA THR A 560 0.70 10.40 -25.20
C THR A 560 -0.34 10.68 -24.13
N LEU A 561 -0.02 10.35 -22.87
CA LEU A 561 -0.84 10.70 -21.71
C LEU A 561 -1.07 12.22 -21.65
N GLN A 562 -0.03 13.04 -21.90
CA GLN A 562 -0.13 14.49 -21.93
C GLN A 562 -1.19 15.00 -22.91
N HIS A 563 -1.35 14.36 -24.08
CA HIS A 563 -2.42 14.73 -25.03
C HIS A 563 -3.81 14.52 -24.44
N TYR A 564 -4.04 13.41 -23.74
CA TYR A 564 -5.33 13.16 -23.08
C TYR A 564 -5.56 14.10 -21.91
N VAL A 565 -4.55 14.35 -21.08
CA VAL A 565 -4.64 15.30 -19.96
C VAL A 565 -5.02 16.68 -20.46
N SER A 566 -4.38 17.15 -21.53
CA SER A 566 -4.68 18.46 -22.12
C SER A 566 -6.08 18.52 -22.73
N HIS A 567 -6.48 17.50 -23.50
CA HIS A 567 -7.77 17.47 -24.19
C HIS A 567 -8.96 17.43 -23.21
N TYR A 568 -8.86 16.62 -22.15
CA TYR A 568 -9.93 16.44 -21.17
C TYR A 568 -9.73 17.32 -19.91
N SER A 569 -8.70 18.17 -19.86
CA SER A 569 -8.38 18.98 -18.69
C SER A 569 -8.34 18.16 -17.40
N LEU A 570 -7.71 16.99 -17.44
CA LEU A 570 -7.73 16.04 -16.32
C LEU A 570 -6.87 16.50 -15.15
N ASN A 571 -7.29 16.16 -13.94
CA ASN A 571 -6.49 16.24 -12.74
C ASN A 571 -5.84 14.89 -12.47
N VAL A 572 -4.55 14.73 -12.75
CA VAL A 572 -3.88 13.42 -12.75
C VAL A 572 -2.92 13.29 -11.59
N GLY A 573 -3.08 12.20 -10.85
CA GLY A 573 -2.10 11.67 -9.92
C GLY A 573 -1.69 10.26 -10.28
N VAL A 574 -0.62 9.77 -9.64
CA VAL A 574 -0.23 8.37 -9.70
C VAL A 574 -0.20 7.77 -8.30
N TYR A 575 -0.43 6.46 -8.20
CA TYR A 575 -0.19 5.71 -6.98
C TYR A 575 0.71 4.52 -7.28
N VAL A 576 1.41 4.03 -6.26
CA VAL A 576 2.21 2.80 -6.33
C VAL A 576 1.93 1.97 -5.08
N GLN A 577 2.23 0.67 -5.12
CA GLN A 577 2.33 -0.08 -3.86
C GLN A 577 3.81 -0.14 -3.51
N GLU A 578 4.16 0.42 -2.37
CA GLU A 578 5.53 0.71 -1.94
C GLU A 578 6.38 -0.56 -1.82
N PHE A 579 5.74 -1.68 -1.52
CA PHE A 579 6.39 -3.00 -1.48
C PHE A 579 6.34 -3.76 -2.79
N ALA A 580 5.54 -3.28 -3.75
CA ALA A 580 5.65 -3.76 -5.11
C ALA A 580 6.89 -3.14 -5.73
N ILE A 581 7.15 -1.85 -5.52
CA ILE A 581 8.17 -1.03 -6.20
C ILE A 581 9.56 -1.07 -5.55
N ASP A 582 10.62 -1.17 -6.36
CA ASP A 582 12.00 -1.03 -5.88
C ASP A 582 12.47 0.44 -5.93
N GLU A 583 13.62 0.70 -5.30
CA GLU A 583 14.18 2.04 -5.15
C GLU A 583 14.46 2.76 -6.48
N VAL A 584 14.88 2.01 -7.51
CA VAL A 584 15.25 2.60 -8.82
C VAL A 584 13.99 2.99 -9.58
N ALA A 585 13.01 2.09 -9.64
CA ALA A 585 11.71 2.37 -10.22
C ALA A 585 11.00 3.53 -9.50
N ALA A 586 11.04 3.55 -8.17
CA ALA A 586 10.48 4.65 -7.37
C ALA A 586 11.18 5.97 -7.71
N SER A 587 12.51 5.99 -7.75
CA SER A 587 13.29 7.18 -8.09
C SER A 587 12.95 7.74 -9.48
N ILE A 588 12.83 6.87 -10.48
CA ILE A 588 12.43 7.26 -11.85
C ILE A 588 11.02 7.87 -11.85
N LEU A 589 10.05 7.21 -11.19
CA LEU A 589 8.67 7.69 -11.15
C LEU A 589 8.55 9.03 -10.42
N ILE A 590 9.19 9.17 -9.26
CA ILE A 590 9.15 10.40 -8.46
C ILE A 590 9.78 11.55 -9.25
N THR A 591 10.96 11.34 -9.82
CA THR A 591 11.64 12.34 -10.66
C THR A 591 10.73 12.76 -11.82
N HIS A 592 10.11 11.79 -12.49
CA HIS A 592 9.24 12.05 -13.62
C HIS A 592 7.98 12.85 -13.22
N VAL A 593 7.30 12.47 -12.14
CA VAL A 593 6.12 13.17 -11.61
C VAL A 593 6.46 14.59 -11.20
N ASN A 594 7.54 14.78 -10.45
CA ASN A 594 7.99 16.11 -10.02
C ASN A 594 8.31 17.02 -11.22
N ASN A 595 9.07 16.52 -12.21
CA ASN A 595 9.47 17.28 -13.38
C ASN A 595 8.30 17.60 -14.34
N ASN A 596 7.18 16.87 -14.23
CA ASN A 596 6.03 16.99 -15.12
C ASN A 596 4.75 17.31 -14.34
N SER A 597 4.85 18.17 -13.32
CA SER A 597 3.71 18.59 -12.47
C SER A 597 2.55 19.23 -13.25
N HIS A 598 2.80 19.75 -14.46
CA HIS A 598 1.75 20.23 -15.36
C HIS A 598 0.87 19.10 -15.95
N VAL A 599 1.39 17.87 -16.02
CA VAL A 599 0.63 16.66 -16.36
C VAL A 599 0.15 15.98 -15.08
N PHE A 600 1.04 15.79 -14.10
CA PHE A 600 0.76 15.12 -12.83
C PHE A 600 0.46 16.12 -11.72
N ASN A 601 -0.55 16.96 -11.93
CA ASN A 601 -0.87 18.07 -11.02
C ASN A 601 -1.36 17.62 -9.63
N ARG A 602 -1.80 16.36 -9.48
CA ARG A 602 -2.12 15.77 -8.17
C ARG A 602 -0.93 15.05 -7.53
N GLY A 603 0.22 14.99 -8.20
CA GLY A 603 1.43 14.37 -7.67
C GLY A 603 1.36 12.84 -7.59
N MET A 604 1.94 12.28 -6.53
CA MET A 604 2.05 10.84 -6.33
C MET A 604 1.62 10.47 -4.91
N ALA A 605 0.58 9.65 -4.81
CA ALA A 605 0.18 9.05 -3.55
C ALA A 605 1.26 8.06 -3.11
N TRP A 606 1.76 8.26 -1.89
CA TRP A 606 2.91 7.54 -1.35
C TRP A 606 2.71 7.25 0.14
N GLY A 607 2.82 5.97 0.49
CA GLY A 607 2.77 5.43 1.84
C GLY A 607 4.14 5.29 2.50
N GLY A 608 5.23 5.67 1.85
CA GLY A 608 6.56 5.70 2.48
C GLY A 608 6.85 7.03 3.18
N ILE A 609 8.06 7.15 3.74
CA ILE A 609 8.61 8.44 4.18
C ILE A 609 9.12 9.16 2.93
N SER A 610 8.76 10.43 2.73
CA SER A 610 9.28 11.19 1.58
C SER A 610 10.81 11.25 1.63
N GLY A 611 11.45 11.03 0.48
CA GLY A 611 12.91 11.05 0.37
C GLY A 611 13.61 9.76 0.79
N LYS A 612 12.92 8.78 1.38
CA LYS A 612 13.54 7.54 1.86
C LYS A 612 12.78 6.29 1.44
N THR A 613 13.53 5.26 1.07
CA THR A 613 13.04 3.89 0.87
C THR A 613 14.03 2.88 1.45
N ILE A 614 13.66 1.61 1.47
CA ILE A 614 14.58 0.55 1.86
C ILE A 614 15.18 -0.13 0.63
N SER A 615 16.48 -0.38 0.68
CA SER A 615 17.19 -1.27 -0.22
C SER A 615 16.58 -2.67 -0.09
N GLY A 616 16.68 -3.44 -1.17
CA GLY A 616 16.39 -4.86 -1.07
C GLY A 616 14.96 -5.17 -0.66
N VAL A 617 13.99 -4.38 -1.16
CA VAL A 617 12.64 -4.90 -1.47
C VAL A 617 12.84 -5.99 -2.53
N GLN A 618 13.39 -7.11 -2.06
CA GLN A 618 14.10 -8.01 -2.93
C GLN A 618 13.07 -8.83 -3.69
N PRO A 619 13.43 -9.18 -4.92
CA PRO A 619 12.78 -10.25 -5.62
C PRO A 619 12.40 -11.45 -4.76
N SER A 620 11.12 -11.81 -4.73
CA SER A 620 10.74 -13.07 -4.10
C SER A 620 11.26 -14.25 -4.93
N SER A 621 11.56 -15.41 -4.33
CA SER A 621 11.80 -16.66 -5.07
C SER A 621 10.61 -17.17 -5.90
N LEU A 622 9.47 -16.46 -5.91
CA LEU A 622 8.37 -16.69 -6.85
C LEU A 622 8.47 -15.81 -8.10
N GLY A 623 9.53 -15.01 -8.23
CA GLY A 623 9.75 -14.06 -9.30
C GLY A 623 10.21 -12.74 -8.72
N ASN A 624 11.17 -12.11 -9.41
CA ASN A 624 11.65 -10.81 -9.00
C ASN A 624 10.47 -9.83 -8.91
N THR A 625 10.35 -9.11 -7.80
CA THR A 625 9.55 -7.91 -7.73
C THR A 625 10.27 -6.96 -8.66
N ASP A 626 9.86 -6.97 -9.93
CA ASP A 626 10.25 -6.03 -10.99
C ASP A 626 9.66 -4.63 -10.72
N GLY A 627 9.56 -4.31 -9.44
CA GLY A 627 8.83 -3.20 -8.90
C GLY A 627 7.30 -3.32 -8.99
N LEU A 628 6.70 -4.29 -9.71
CA LEU A 628 5.37 -4.03 -10.30
C LEU A 628 4.46 -5.27 -10.50
N TRP A 629 4.78 -6.34 -9.78
CA TRP A 629 4.31 -7.71 -9.96
C TRP A 629 2.80 -7.91 -10.20
N ALA A 630 1.93 -7.28 -9.41
CA ALA A 630 0.46 -7.37 -9.60
C ALA A 630 -0.11 -6.21 -10.43
N GLN A 631 0.65 -5.13 -10.57
CA GLN A 631 0.13 -3.83 -10.99
C GLN A 631 0.20 -3.64 -12.51
N ARG A 632 1.20 -4.26 -13.15
CA ARG A 632 1.36 -4.25 -14.62
C ARG A 632 0.45 -5.23 -15.35
N LEU A 633 0.16 -6.37 -14.71
CA LEU A 633 -0.53 -7.50 -15.35
C LEU A 633 -2.05 -7.40 -15.27
N LEU A 634 -2.56 -6.55 -14.38
CA LEU A 634 -3.98 -6.29 -14.22
C LEU A 634 -4.31 -5.01 -14.97
N GLY A 635 -4.95 -5.14 -16.14
CA GLY A 635 -5.45 -3.99 -16.89
C GLY A 635 -5.16 -4.05 -18.39
N ARG A 636 -5.39 -2.93 -19.07
CA ARG A 636 -5.19 -2.81 -20.52
C ARG A 636 -3.88 -2.13 -20.85
N SER A 637 -3.27 -2.54 -21.95
CA SER A 637 -2.15 -1.80 -22.54
C SER A 637 -2.65 -0.51 -23.19
N TRP A 638 -1.80 0.52 -23.20
CA TRP A 638 -2.03 1.74 -23.97
C TRP A 638 -2.08 1.44 -25.48
N ASP A 639 -3.06 2.02 -26.17
CA ASP A 639 -3.20 1.96 -27.61
C ASP A 639 -2.65 3.25 -28.24
N GLY A 640 -1.41 3.19 -28.73
CA GLY A 640 -0.73 4.35 -29.29
C GLY A 640 -1.40 4.92 -30.56
N ASN A 641 -2.25 4.13 -31.22
CA ASN A 641 -2.92 4.55 -32.46
C ASN A 641 -4.21 5.35 -32.21
N ARG A 642 -4.74 5.34 -30.98
CA ARG A 642 -5.93 6.12 -30.62
C ARG A 642 -5.56 7.52 -30.22
N ARG A 643 -6.36 8.51 -30.60
CA ARG A 643 -6.17 9.91 -30.23
C ARG A 643 -7.32 10.42 -29.36
N PRO A 644 -7.07 11.37 -28.45
CA PRO A 644 -8.16 11.98 -27.70
C PRO A 644 -9.19 12.62 -28.64
N GLY A 645 -10.47 12.48 -28.33
CA GLY A 645 -11.57 12.97 -29.17
C GLY A 645 -11.98 12.05 -30.33
N GLU A 646 -11.21 11.00 -30.63
CA GLU A 646 -11.70 9.94 -31.54
C GLU A 646 -12.84 9.18 -30.86
N GLU A 647 -14.07 9.52 -31.25
CA GLU A 647 -15.24 8.73 -30.90
C GLU A 647 -15.05 7.31 -31.40
N THR A 648 -15.38 6.32 -30.57
CA THR A 648 -15.52 4.95 -31.05
C THR A 648 -16.77 4.87 -31.93
N CYS A 649 -16.69 5.39 -33.16
CA CYS A 649 -17.75 5.37 -34.18
C CYS A 649 -18.07 3.97 -34.71
N SER A 650 -17.65 2.91 -34.03
CA SER A 650 -18.09 1.56 -34.35
C SER A 650 -19.18 1.18 -33.36
N PRO A 651 -20.48 1.35 -33.70
CA PRO A 651 -21.48 0.50 -33.08
C PRO A 651 -20.97 -0.92 -33.27
N LEU A 652 -20.80 -1.64 -32.17
CA LEU A 652 -20.54 -3.07 -32.17
C LEU A 652 -21.62 -3.71 -33.04
N HIS A 653 -21.34 -3.85 -34.34
CA HIS A 653 -21.98 -4.85 -35.17
C HIS A 653 -21.54 -6.16 -34.53
N SER A 654 -22.37 -6.62 -33.58
CA SER A 654 -22.30 -7.95 -33.04
C SER A 654 -22.49 -8.89 -34.22
N ASN A 655 -21.40 -9.28 -34.85
CA ASN A 655 -21.34 -10.53 -35.58
C ASN A 655 -21.55 -11.61 -34.52
N LYS A 656 -22.83 -11.91 -34.26
CA LYS A 656 -23.30 -13.15 -33.64
C LYS A 656 -22.84 -14.30 -34.53
N LYS A 657 -21.59 -14.69 -34.41
CA LYS A 657 -21.08 -16.01 -34.81
C LYS A 657 -20.02 -16.45 -33.80
N ARG A 658 -20.49 -16.99 -32.69
CA ARG A 658 -19.99 -18.21 -32.06
C ARG A 658 -20.94 -18.66 -30.98
#